data_AF-A0A822A6D8-F1
#
_entry.id   AF-A0A822A6D8-F1
#
_cell.length_a   1.000
_cell.length_b   1.000
_cell.length_c   1.000
_cell.angle_alpha   90.00
_cell.angle_beta   90.00
_cell.angle_gamma   90.00
#
_symmetry.space_group_name_H-M   'P 1'
#
loop_
_entity.id
_entity.type
_entity.pdbx_description
1 polymer ?
#
loop_
_entity_poly.entity_id
_entity_poly.type
_entity_poly.pdbx_seq_one_letter_code
_entity_poly.pdbx_strand_id
1 'polypeptide(L)'
;IPTDKFVYHGEFETLYPGQLTIELINQKHNQRSLWYQIKQNNLPACRLFDGIVSLYYTDDLAQKERIDINDFTDKLDNEVFPFIDKLLDGKIKLSDMTDLEETDDTNTINNLEQLSSKKQCLLENISRDYGFLTQEFQGISGKHLDLIKTAKECCTIIELMKEFDLYSDKGRQKFQELRDNLTIQFQLQERNNIMLNSFIITYTLCEPFVLKAKTLKEFVGRVVHLVDFNTNSLQHIKVVNGNAQIIRMWLSTEEATVVDNALVVMTHLYKTGEVTIRLRHLLHEESSLEINYLIDKIQPKTLDVKITNEVTNDKSDEEQKNDDSSDDEEESKPDKMKTTVSMFDFDIDDHKRQLTFCNVDLPANMPHIKILLDEQLKLLKLIGNIYSTFIKLEISGHPNYQLKNKRYKIYDSRNPIDTVFFTSRENQEVDQVELQDVVQSRTTYFTNIWNRLEREYDDWIDRLENSRNKSHFLKLFSNRQIMNMIILLTNSTSNHRIKHKLFEKLYSYNEANDESDAYSFECIIYSLAYYLRSLPINERNSFETIISHLYESHTLKHDISVDASLKHLDRFLNEFLKCSNQALHKNVTNSESQQYLVTLNSTYHMPDKNLCECTLDMETFCILLNLFNDRLPIASQILWCSEINEDDIHLFFSRIRTFSNMIFVILDIDKMHSRLREVVLNEQDLLTNSREPHGIVYYFSRELTTYRRGLKFFHVPSAYRNAGQIHTNLNKLFQRTNRIPPKIHIICGKEGTGKTHRIKTQYMNENTLCFSINDKLSLSSLISAFLSYDSTISDNCPLVYINISIHAPFDELNRTLFSLLVCGTLTDPTSGLTFALSSTKTWTFFVEIPYSGKHQMEIKENLNYLLPILSIIGQSSIEIVTDEDYQLHIGEEEELVARFLKAYSNGTIDRRPTIQQCVPYEFEVLKDENECRHYIYDCIRKHAPYGVRNKTYEISFTKFLYRRVRFFTSFYYTLNELIPNLGSIAMTQMIQEAKSLSEISFHDDNYPRLYLVYDPDFSLHLLHNNWDEVPVGIKTLWKDADPLKRPDFLNKNHFLKCLSWLVNTKYETCEQIMNQMKFILTENFAYKLLHIHERKLTTLPLIIEGDTGIGKTYLLKFYSLLLNANIQHDYDQASFRTQILEHASLWMFGVIFAKFLETNSSLLNEVLQRIRPKLMSSHEV
;
A
#
# COMPACT_ATOMS: atom_id res chain seq x y z
N ILE A 1 5.00 -37.31 9.40
CA ILE A 1 5.47 -37.13 8.01
C ILE A 1 6.47 -38.25 7.74
N PRO A 2 6.31 -39.10 6.72
CA PRO A 2 7.33 -40.10 6.39
C PRO A 2 8.54 -39.36 5.82
N THR A 3 9.71 -39.53 6.45
CA THR A 3 10.96 -38.88 6.06
C THR A 3 11.51 -39.52 4.79
N ASP A 4 11.68 -38.69 3.76
CA ASP A 4 12.35 -39.09 2.53
C ASP A 4 13.84 -39.33 2.82
N LYS A 5 14.39 -40.48 2.41
CA LYS A 5 15.74 -40.94 2.82
C LYS A 5 16.90 -40.08 2.25
N PHE A 6 16.59 -39.05 1.47
CA PHE A 6 17.55 -38.20 0.77
C PHE A 6 17.53 -36.73 1.25
N VAL A 7 16.72 -36.41 2.26
CA VAL A 7 16.63 -35.07 2.84
C VAL A 7 17.12 -35.11 4.29
N TYR A 8 18.21 -34.39 4.56
CA TYR A 8 18.69 -34.18 5.91
C TYR A 8 18.12 -32.86 6.46
N HIS A 9 17.50 -32.93 7.63
CA HIS A 9 16.88 -31.77 8.29
C HIS A 9 17.80 -31.21 9.38
N GLY A 10 17.91 -29.88 9.45
CA GLY A 10 18.54 -29.16 10.56
C GLY A 10 17.82 -27.85 10.87
N GLU A 11 18.11 -27.26 12.03
CA GLU A 11 17.59 -25.95 12.44
C GLU A 11 18.75 -24.95 12.57
N PHE A 12 18.54 -23.71 12.12
CA PHE A 12 19.49 -22.59 12.28
C PHE A 12 18.78 -21.34 12.81
N GLU A 13 19.54 -20.43 13.41
CA GLU A 13 19.01 -19.18 13.97
C GLU A 13 19.60 -17.96 13.24
N THR A 14 18.77 -17.06 12.71
CA THR A 14 19.19 -15.79 12.08
C THR A 14 18.24 -14.63 12.43
N LEU A 15 18.53 -13.41 11.98
CA LEU A 15 17.71 -12.21 12.23
C LEU A 15 16.32 -12.25 11.56
N TYR A 16 16.14 -13.04 10.51
CA TYR A 16 14.89 -13.15 9.76
C TYR A 16 14.46 -14.62 9.63
N PRO A 17 13.16 -14.93 9.77
CA PRO A 17 12.67 -16.29 9.52
C PRO A 17 12.75 -16.62 8.03
N GLY A 18 13.06 -17.87 7.70
CA GLY A 18 13.19 -18.31 6.30
C GLY A 18 13.45 -19.80 6.13
N GLN A 19 13.58 -20.22 4.88
CA GLN A 19 13.96 -21.59 4.52
C GLN A 19 15.23 -21.53 3.67
N LEU A 20 16.23 -22.34 4.03
CA LEU A 20 17.45 -22.51 3.23
C LEU A 20 17.52 -23.96 2.74
N THR A 21 17.57 -24.13 1.41
CA THR A 21 17.78 -25.44 0.78
C THR A 21 19.11 -25.41 0.04
N ILE A 22 20.02 -26.32 0.40
CA ILE A 22 21.30 -26.50 -0.26
C ILE A 22 21.24 -27.80 -1.05
N GLU A 23 21.30 -27.69 -2.38
CA GLU A 23 21.33 -28.85 -3.28
C GLU A 23 22.77 -29.15 -3.72
N LEU A 24 23.28 -30.31 -3.33
CA LEU A 24 24.60 -30.78 -3.74
C LEU A 24 24.46 -31.65 -4.97
N ILE A 25 24.78 -31.09 -6.14
CA ILE A 25 24.75 -31.79 -7.42
C ILE A 25 26.17 -32.21 -7.78
N ASN A 26 26.51 -33.46 -7.52
CA ASN A 26 27.78 -34.06 -7.92
C ASN A 26 27.54 -35.11 -9.01
N GLN A 27 28.22 -35.03 -10.15
CA GLN A 27 28.04 -35.98 -11.26
C GLN A 27 28.38 -37.45 -10.91
N LYS A 28 29.11 -37.69 -9.81
CA LYS A 28 29.53 -39.03 -9.36
C LYS A 28 28.66 -39.63 -8.23
N HIS A 29 27.75 -38.86 -7.62
CA HIS A 29 26.94 -39.31 -6.49
C HIS A 29 25.47 -38.89 -6.64
N ASN A 30 24.54 -39.62 -6.00
CA ASN A 30 23.13 -39.26 -6.02
C ASN A 30 22.92 -37.88 -5.38
N GLN A 31 22.06 -37.06 -6.00
CA GLN A 31 21.69 -35.73 -5.52
C GLN A 31 21.26 -35.80 -4.06
N ARG A 32 21.80 -34.90 -3.23
CA ARG A 32 21.42 -34.75 -1.82
C ARG A 32 20.94 -33.33 -1.59
N SER A 33 19.83 -33.20 -0.88
CA SER A 33 19.28 -31.91 -0.49
C SER A 33 19.37 -31.78 1.03
N LEU A 34 20.04 -30.72 1.47
CA LEU A 34 20.08 -30.30 2.87
C LEU A 34 19.01 -29.23 3.07
N TRP A 35 18.10 -29.46 3.99
CA TRP A 35 16.99 -28.55 4.26
C TRP A 35 17.09 -28.01 5.67
N TYR A 36 17.10 -26.67 5.79
CA TYR A 36 17.19 -25.98 7.05
C TYR A 36 16.00 -25.06 7.30
N GLN A 37 15.42 -25.18 8.50
CA GLN A 37 14.44 -24.23 9.01
C GLN A 37 15.17 -23.14 9.80
N ILE A 38 14.98 -21.89 9.40
CA ILE A 38 15.62 -20.74 10.04
C ILE A 38 14.65 -20.11 11.06
N LYS A 39 14.99 -20.18 12.35
CA LYS A 39 14.30 -19.53 13.47
C LYS A 39 14.89 -18.14 13.75
N GLN A 40 14.09 -17.22 14.27
CA GLN A 40 14.52 -15.84 14.52
C GLN A 40 15.27 -15.71 15.86
N ASN A 41 16.47 -15.09 15.87
CA ASN A 41 17.21 -14.77 17.10
C ASN A 41 17.93 -13.40 17.03
N ASN A 42 18.12 -12.75 18.18
CA ASN A 42 18.63 -11.38 18.34
C ASN A 42 20.17 -11.31 18.52
N LEU A 43 20.93 -12.16 17.82
CA LEU A 43 22.39 -12.06 17.80
C LEU A 43 22.86 -11.30 16.55
N PRO A 44 23.82 -10.36 16.66
CA PRO A 44 24.21 -9.49 15.55
C PRO A 44 25.11 -10.16 14.50
N ALA A 45 25.59 -11.40 14.73
CA ALA A 45 26.28 -12.21 13.72
C ALA A 45 26.37 -13.68 14.15
N CYS A 46 26.10 -14.62 13.25
CA CYS A 46 26.51 -16.01 13.37
C CYS A 46 27.71 -16.22 12.45
N ARG A 47 28.90 -16.50 13.02
CA ARG A 47 30.14 -16.71 12.25
C ARG A 47 30.45 -18.20 12.19
N LEU A 48 30.01 -18.84 11.13
CA LEU A 48 30.55 -20.13 10.69
C LEU A 48 31.13 -19.90 9.29
N PHE A 49 32.39 -20.31 9.09
CA PHE A 49 33.17 -20.20 7.84
C PHE A 49 33.78 -18.83 7.49
N ASP A 50 34.21 -18.06 8.49
CA ASP A 50 35.05 -16.88 8.22
C ASP A 50 36.35 -17.34 7.54
N GLY A 51 36.60 -16.85 6.32
CA GLY A 51 37.73 -17.23 5.47
C GLY A 51 37.46 -18.25 4.34
N ILE A 52 36.23 -18.77 4.18
CA ILE A 52 35.88 -19.67 3.05
C ILE A 52 34.74 -19.11 2.17
N VAL A 53 33.68 -18.52 2.74
CA VAL A 53 32.59 -17.87 1.97
C VAL A 53 32.05 -16.68 2.76
N SER A 54 31.91 -15.52 2.12
CA SER A 54 31.17 -14.38 2.65
C SER A 54 29.75 -14.37 2.09
N LEU A 55 28.74 -14.52 2.94
CA LEU A 55 27.32 -14.41 2.58
C LEU A 55 26.83 -12.99 2.89
N TYR A 56 26.41 -12.27 1.85
CA TYR A 56 25.74 -10.97 1.99
C TYR A 56 24.24 -11.16 1.80
N TYR A 57 23.44 -10.61 2.72
CA TYR A 57 22.00 -10.46 2.53
C TYR A 57 21.76 -9.21 1.66
N THR A 58 21.27 -9.40 0.45
CA THR A 58 20.64 -8.34 -0.34
C THR A 58 19.13 -8.54 -0.28
N ASP A 59 18.37 -7.51 0.08
CA ASP A 59 16.90 -7.52 0.17
C ASP A 59 16.18 -7.64 -1.19
N ASP A 60 16.86 -8.13 -2.23
CA ASP A 60 16.27 -8.48 -3.52
C ASP A 60 16.23 -9.99 -3.71
N LEU A 61 15.02 -10.56 -3.64
CA LEU A 61 14.70 -11.88 -4.17
C LEU A 61 14.86 -11.85 -5.70
N ALA A 62 16.07 -12.11 -6.21
CA ALA A 62 16.35 -12.93 -7.40
C ALA A 62 17.75 -12.69 -7.99
N GLN A 63 18.81 -13.27 -7.41
CA GLN A 63 19.96 -13.72 -8.21
C GLN A 63 20.46 -15.07 -7.70
N LYS A 64 20.34 -16.12 -8.53
CA LYS A 64 21.12 -17.34 -8.38
C LYS A 64 22.52 -17.03 -8.91
N GLU A 65 23.46 -16.67 -8.03
CA GLU A 65 24.87 -16.64 -8.44
C GLU A 65 25.37 -18.07 -8.68
N ARG A 66 25.98 -18.28 -9.84
CA ARG A 66 26.62 -19.54 -10.23
C ARG A 66 28.12 -19.33 -10.05
N ILE A 67 28.66 -19.80 -8.93
CA ILE A 67 30.10 -19.72 -8.64
C ILE A 67 30.82 -20.80 -9.46
N ASP A 68 31.88 -20.40 -10.19
CA ASP A 68 32.71 -21.31 -10.99
C ASP A 68 33.58 -22.18 -10.06
N ILE A 69 33.48 -23.50 -10.23
CA ILE A 69 33.98 -24.55 -9.32
C ILE A 69 35.49 -24.81 -9.44
N ASN A 70 36.13 -24.24 -10.45
CA ASN A 70 37.51 -24.62 -10.79
C ASN A 70 38.58 -24.04 -9.86
N ASP A 71 38.30 -22.97 -9.10
CA ASP A 71 39.23 -22.42 -8.09
C ASP A 71 39.01 -22.99 -6.67
N PHE A 72 37.96 -23.80 -6.48
CA PHE A 72 37.47 -24.22 -5.15
C PHE A 72 37.70 -25.70 -4.83
N THR A 73 38.10 -26.50 -5.81
CA THR A 73 38.06 -27.98 -5.73
C THR A 73 39.12 -28.55 -4.78
N ASP A 74 40.32 -27.97 -4.71
CA ASP A 74 41.41 -28.53 -3.90
C ASP A 74 41.25 -28.34 -2.39
N LYS A 75 40.57 -27.28 -1.93
CA LYS A 75 40.29 -27.07 -0.49
C LYS A 75 39.03 -27.81 -0.04
N LEU A 76 38.01 -27.90 -0.89
CA LEU A 76 36.78 -28.62 -0.56
C LEU A 76 37.02 -30.13 -0.43
N ASP A 77 37.75 -30.73 -1.38
CA ASP A 77 37.99 -32.17 -1.40
C ASP A 77 39.00 -32.63 -0.32
N ASN A 78 39.99 -31.80 0.04
CA ASN A 78 41.06 -32.21 0.94
C ASN A 78 40.91 -31.74 2.39
N GLU A 79 40.16 -30.67 2.66
CA GLU A 79 40.03 -30.12 4.02
C GLU A 79 38.58 -30.15 4.52
N VAL A 80 37.63 -29.69 3.70
CA VAL A 80 36.25 -29.48 4.14
C VAL A 80 35.45 -30.78 4.17
N PHE A 81 35.50 -31.61 3.12
CA PHE A 81 34.77 -32.89 3.12
C PHE A 81 35.30 -33.88 4.15
N PRO A 82 36.63 -34.05 4.35
CA PRO A 82 37.15 -34.89 5.43
C PRO A 82 36.81 -34.37 6.83
N PHE A 83 36.67 -33.05 7.00
CA PHE A 83 36.21 -32.45 8.26
C PHE A 83 34.71 -32.70 8.50
N ILE A 84 33.87 -32.51 7.47
CA ILE A 84 32.44 -32.82 7.51
C ILE A 84 32.22 -34.31 7.75
N ASP A 85 32.97 -35.19 7.09
CA ASP A 85 32.88 -36.64 7.30
C ASP A 85 33.27 -37.03 8.73
N LYS A 86 34.28 -36.38 9.34
CA LYS A 86 34.64 -36.59 10.75
C LYS A 86 33.57 -36.08 11.72
N LEU A 87 32.88 -34.99 11.38
CA LEU A 87 31.76 -34.45 12.14
C LEU A 87 30.53 -35.37 12.05
N LEU A 88 30.22 -35.86 10.84
CA LEU A 88 29.07 -36.73 10.56
C LEU A 88 29.27 -38.18 11.05
N ASP A 89 30.51 -38.68 11.07
CA ASP A 89 30.87 -39.97 11.69
C ASP A 89 30.90 -39.91 13.23
N GLY A 90 30.68 -38.73 13.83
CA GLY A 90 30.72 -38.53 15.28
C GLY A 90 32.12 -38.62 15.89
N LYS A 91 33.18 -38.56 15.07
CA LYS A 91 34.59 -38.58 15.50
C LYS A 91 35.05 -37.24 16.07
N ILE A 92 34.34 -36.15 15.75
CA ILE A 92 34.48 -34.83 16.36
C ILE A 92 33.12 -34.47 16.93
N LYS A 93 33.03 -34.16 18.23
CA LYS A 93 31.81 -33.65 18.85
C LYS A 93 31.81 -32.12 18.80
N LEU A 94 30.64 -31.51 18.73
CA LEU A 94 30.52 -30.04 18.74
C LEU A 94 31.15 -29.39 19.99
N SER A 95 31.22 -30.13 21.10
CA SER A 95 31.91 -29.74 22.34
C SER A 95 33.43 -29.66 22.21
N ASP A 96 34.01 -30.30 21.20
CA ASP A 96 35.46 -30.35 20.99
C ASP A 96 35.94 -29.12 20.19
N MET A 97 35.03 -28.22 19.81
CA MET A 97 35.29 -26.99 19.04
C MET A 97 35.34 -25.72 19.90
N THR A 98 35.22 -25.81 21.23
CA THR A 98 35.26 -24.65 22.14
C THR A 98 36.66 -24.16 22.50
N ASP A 99 37.71 -24.89 22.13
CA ASP A 99 39.10 -24.58 22.57
C ASP A 99 39.93 -23.82 21.53
N LEU A 100 39.28 -23.05 20.64
CA LEU A 100 39.96 -22.08 19.76
C LEU A 100 39.66 -20.66 20.23
N GLU A 101 40.16 -20.31 21.42
CA GLU A 101 40.30 -18.92 21.86
C GLU A 101 41.57 -18.33 21.26
N GLU A 102 41.42 -17.32 20.39
CA GLU A 102 42.50 -16.42 20.01
C GLU A 102 42.98 -15.65 21.24
N THR A 103 44.25 -15.85 21.56
CA THR A 103 45.02 -15.10 22.55
C THR A 103 45.18 -13.65 22.10
N ASP A 104 44.40 -12.76 22.69
CA ASP A 104 44.58 -11.32 22.57
C ASP A 104 45.34 -10.83 23.81
N ASP A 105 46.67 -10.88 23.74
CA ASP A 105 47.55 -10.43 24.81
C ASP A 105 48.79 -9.76 24.21
N THR A 106 48.80 -8.42 24.18
CA THR A 106 49.99 -7.55 24.26
C THR A 106 49.60 -6.08 24.10
N ASN A 107 49.06 -5.44 25.16
CA ASN A 107 49.16 -3.98 25.28
C ASN A 107 49.02 -3.41 26.71
N THR A 108 49.56 -4.12 27.71
CA THR A 108 49.55 -3.65 29.11
C THR A 108 50.91 -3.78 29.82
N ILE A 109 52.02 -3.75 29.07
CA ILE A 109 53.39 -3.66 29.61
C ILE A 109 54.12 -2.43 29.04
N ASN A 110 53.53 -1.24 29.16
CA ASN A 110 54.24 0.02 28.90
C ASN A 110 53.93 1.16 29.88
N ASN A 111 53.12 0.91 30.92
CA ASN A 111 52.81 1.91 31.95
C ASN A 111 53.40 1.60 33.35
N LEU A 112 54.29 0.61 33.45
CA LEU A 112 54.99 0.28 34.70
C LEU A 112 56.47 0.71 34.74
N GLU A 113 57.01 1.28 33.66
CA GLU A 113 58.36 1.87 33.68
C GLU A 113 58.41 3.34 34.13
N GLN A 114 57.25 4.00 34.33
CA GLN A 114 57.18 5.40 34.79
C GLN A 114 56.93 5.57 36.30
N LEU A 115 57.03 4.50 37.10
CA LEU A 115 57.01 4.58 38.57
C LEU A 115 58.40 4.38 39.21
N SER A 116 59.48 4.24 38.42
CA SER A 116 60.84 4.17 38.94
C SER A 116 61.48 5.55 39.24
N SER A 117 60.80 6.64 38.89
CA SER A 117 61.35 7.99 39.03
C SER A 117 60.44 8.94 39.79
N LYS A 118 60.14 8.63 41.06
CA LYS A 118 59.98 9.63 42.15
C LYS A 118 59.66 8.97 43.49
N LYS A 119 60.57 9.21 44.44
CA LYS A 119 60.47 9.02 45.90
C LYS A 119 60.33 7.57 46.38
N GLN A 120 61.25 7.20 47.28
CA GLN A 120 61.14 6.09 48.21
C GLN A 120 59.75 6.10 48.89
N CYS A 121 58.79 5.38 48.33
CA CYS A 121 57.71 4.82 49.11
C CYS A 121 58.28 3.51 49.66
N LEU A 122 58.52 3.47 50.98
CA LEU A 122 59.04 2.29 51.66
C LEU A 122 58.20 1.08 51.24
N LEU A 123 58.85 0.03 50.73
CA LEU A 123 58.22 -1.24 50.37
C LEU A 123 57.36 -1.79 51.53
N GLU A 124 57.70 -1.43 52.77
CA GLU A 124 56.92 -1.68 53.98
C GLU A 124 55.53 -1.03 53.99
N ASN A 125 55.37 0.18 53.47
CA ASN A 125 54.05 0.83 53.41
C ASN A 125 53.19 0.19 52.32
N ILE A 126 53.77 -0.16 51.17
CA ILE A 126 53.06 -0.92 50.13
C ILE A 126 52.68 -2.30 50.64
N SER A 127 53.58 -2.99 51.36
CA SER A 127 53.28 -4.30 51.94
C SER A 127 52.26 -4.23 53.08
N ARG A 128 52.25 -3.14 53.87
CA ARG A 128 51.27 -2.88 54.93
C ARG A 128 49.90 -2.52 54.34
N ASP A 129 49.87 -1.65 53.33
CA ASP A 129 48.65 -1.25 52.63
C ASP A 129 48.09 -2.41 51.80
N TYR A 130 48.95 -3.22 51.18
CA TYR A 130 48.57 -4.47 50.53
C TYR A 130 48.04 -5.49 51.53
N GLY A 131 48.66 -5.62 52.70
CA GLY A 131 48.16 -6.46 53.81
C GLY A 131 46.80 -5.99 54.31
N PHE A 132 46.61 -4.68 54.48
CA PHE A 132 45.35 -4.06 54.86
C PHE A 132 44.25 -4.28 53.79
N LEU A 133 44.56 -4.08 52.51
CA LEU A 133 43.65 -4.35 51.41
C LEU A 133 43.30 -5.83 51.31
N THR A 134 44.29 -6.72 51.46
CA THR A 134 44.07 -8.17 51.44
C THR A 134 43.16 -8.61 52.59
N GLN A 135 43.30 -7.98 53.76
CA GLN A 135 42.44 -8.22 54.92
C GLN A 135 41.00 -7.68 54.71
N GLU A 136 40.85 -6.51 54.10
CA GLU A 136 39.54 -5.93 53.78
C GLU A 136 38.79 -6.73 52.70
N PHE A 137 39.51 -7.36 51.76
CA PHE A 137 38.95 -8.18 50.69
C PHE A 137 38.92 -9.69 50.99
N GLN A 138 39.32 -10.12 52.19
CA GLN A 138 39.51 -11.53 52.55
C GLN A 138 38.23 -12.39 52.46
N GLY A 139 37.05 -11.76 52.39
CA GLY A 139 35.75 -12.44 52.19
C GLY A 139 35.27 -12.53 50.74
N ILE A 140 35.91 -11.84 49.79
CA ILE A 140 35.48 -11.82 48.39
C ILE A 140 36.05 -13.04 47.65
N SER A 141 35.22 -14.05 47.45
CA SER A 141 35.52 -15.16 46.54
C SER A 141 35.52 -14.74 45.06
N GLY A 142 36.08 -15.58 44.17
CA GLY A 142 36.05 -15.32 42.72
C GLY A 142 34.64 -15.07 42.16
N LYS A 143 33.61 -15.75 42.69
CA LYS A 143 32.21 -15.55 42.29
C LYS A 143 31.72 -14.12 42.58
N HIS A 144 32.16 -13.53 43.68
CA HIS A 144 31.82 -12.14 44.00
C HIS A 144 32.52 -11.14 43.07
N LEU A 145 33.75 -11.44 42.64
CA LEU A 145 34.43 -10.63 41.62
C LEU A 145 33.71 -10.69 40.28
N ASP A 146 33.22 -11.87 39.88
CA ASP A 146 32.42 -12.04 38.67
C ASP A 146 31.07 -11.30 38.74
N LEU A 147 30.44 -11.28 39.92
CA LEU A 147 29.24 -10.47 40.15
C LEU A 147 29.54 -8.97 40.02
N ILE A 148 30.62 -8.47 40.64
CA ILE A 148 31.03 -7.07 40.53
C ILE A 148 31.34 -6.70 39.08
N LYS A 149 32.03 -7.58 38.34
CA LYS A 149 32.33 -7.39 36.92
C LYS A 149 31.04 -7.35 36.10
N THR A 150 30.14 -8.30 36.30
CA THR A 150 28.85 -8.36 35.58
C THR A 150 27.98 -7.15 35.88
N ALA A 151 27.90 -6.72 37.14
CA ALA A 151 27.18 -5.51 37.56
C ALA A 151 27.74 -4.24 36.92
N LYS A 152 29.07 -4.16 36.77
CA LYS A 152 29.74 -3.05 36.06
C LYS A 152 29.42 -3.05 34.56
N GLU A 153 29.46 -4.22 33.92
CA GLU A 153 29.11 -4.38 32.49
C GLU A 153 27.62 -4.09 32.23
N CYS A 154 26.76 -4.38 33.21
CA CYS A 154 25.31 -4.19 33.16
C CYS A 154 24.87 -2.95 33.96
N CYS A 155 25.54 -1.80 33.81
CA CYS A 155 25.23 -0.63 34.64
C CYS A 155 23.82 -0.08 34.41
N THR A 156 23.23 -0.29 33.23
CA THR A 156 21.89 0.19 32.87
C THR A 156 20.81 -0.36 33.81
N ILE A 157 20.87 -1.63 34.23
CA ILE A 157 19.87 -2.17 35.17
C ILE A 157 20.02 -1.56 36.58
N ILE A 158 21.24 -1.22 36.99
CA ILE A 158 21.51 -0.57 38.29
C ILE A 158 20.97 0.86 38.28
N GLU A 159 21.17 1.59 37.18
CA GLU A 159 20.61 2.93 36.99
C GLU A 159 19.09 2.90 37.00
N LEU A 160 18.47 1.92 36.32
CA LEU A 160 17.03 1.72 36.31
C LEU A 160 16.49 1.41 37.72
N MET A 161 17.15 0.53 38.49
CA MET A 161 16.74 0.25 39.86
C MET A 161 16.83 1.47 40.78
N LYS A 162 17.78 2.39 40.53
CA LYS A 162 17.91 3.68 41.24
C LYS A 162 16.83 4.66 40.79
N GLU A 163 16.56 4.73 39.48
CA GLU A 163 15.54 5.59 38.87
C GLU A 163 14.15 5.33 39.48
N PHE A 164 13.78 4.06 39.69
CA PHE A 164 12.50 3.67 40.29
C PHE A 164 12.53 3.44 41.81
N ASP A 165 13.65 3.77 42.47
CA ASP A 165 13.85 3.66 43.93
C ASP A 165 13.48 2.27 44.53
N LEU A 166 13.80 1.17 43.83
CA LEU A 166 13.23 -0.16 44.14
C LEU A 166 13.67 -0.80 45.48
N TYR A 167 14.62 -0.20 46.19
CA TYR A 167 15.12 -0.74 47.47
C TYR A 167 14.78 0.12 48.70
N SER A 168 14.09 1.26 48.50
CA SER A 168 13.43 1.92 49.63
C SER A 168 12.26 1.08 50.14
N ASP A 169 11.76 1.35 51.34
CA ASP A 169 10.63 0.58 51.90
C ASP A 169 9.41 0.62 50.96
N LYS A 170 9.16 1.79 50.35
CA LYS A 170 8.11 1.97 49.33
C LYS A 170 8.45 1.24 48.03
N GLY A 171 9.69 1.30 47.57
CA GLY A 171 10.15 0.60 46.37
C GLY A 171 10.07 -0.92 46.47
N ARG A 172 10.40 -1.49 47.64
CA ARG A 172 10.26 -2.93 47.92
C ARG A 172 8.81 -3.37 47.87
N GLN A 173 7.91 -2.59 48.47
CA GLN A 173 6.48 -2.85 48.39
C GLN A 173 5.98 -2.77 46.93
N LYS A 174 6.37 -1.72 46.19
CA LYS A 174 6.01 -1.57 44.77
C LYS A 174 6.55 -2.71 43.91
N PHE A 175 7.79 -3.14 44.13
CA PHE A 175 8.40 -4.27 43.42
C PHE A 175 7.68 -5.57 43.76
N GLN A 176 7.31 -5.79 45.03
CA GLN A 176 6.57 -6.97 45.47
C GLN A 176 5.17 -7.03 44.83
N GLU A 177 4.44 -5.92 44.82
CA GLU A 177 3.14 -5.80 44.15
C GLU A 177 3.27 -6.03 42.64
N LEU A 178 4.25 -5.41 41.98
CA LEU A 178 4.52 -5.62 40.56
C LEU A 178 4.88 -7.08 40.27
N ARG A 179 5.74 -7.69 41.09
CA ARG A 179 6.15 -9.09 40.94
C ARG A 179 4.94 -10.01 41.04
N ASP A 180 4.10 -9.83 42.05
CA ASP A 180 2.93 -10.69 42.26
C ASP A 180 1.91 -10.51 41.12
N ASN A 181 1.68 -9.26 40.66
CA ASN A 181 0.85 -8.96 39.50
C ASN A 181 1.38 -9.58 38.19
N LEU A 182 2.66 -9.36 37.89
CA LEU A 182 3.30 -9.92 36.70
C LEU A 182 3.44 -11.44 36.77
N THR A 183 3.56 -12.03 37.96
CA THR A 183 3.57 -13.49 38.13
C THR A 183 2.22 -14.06 37.74
N ILE A 184 1.11 -13.45 38.20
CA ILE A 184 -0.24 -13.84 37.80
C ILE A 184 -0.46 -13.62 36.30
N GLN A 185 0.09 -12.54 35.74
CA GLN A 185 -0.07 -12.17 34.34
C GLN A 185 0.75 -13.04 33.38
N PHE A 186 2.00 -13.35 33.72
CA PHE A 186 2.95 -14.08 32.88
C PHE A 186 3.01 -15.57 33.16
N GLN A 187 2.17 -16.09 34.07
CA GLN A 187 2.06 -17.52 34.37
C GLN A 187 1.98 -18.40 33.11
N LEU A 188 1.45 -17.85 32.01
CA LEU A 188 1.18 -18.56 30.75
C LEU A 188 1.97 -17.98 29.54
N GLN A 189 2.92 -17.08 29.79
CA GLN A 189 3.80 -16.50 28.77
C GLN A 189 5.24 -16.90 29.05
N GLU A 190 5.67 -18.06 28.54
CA GLU A 190 6.98 -18.67 28.89
C GLU A 190 8.15 -17.68 28.81
N ARG A 191 8.25 -16.91 27.72
CA ARG A 191 9.30 -15.90 27.55
C ARG A 191 9.25 -14.79 28.61
N ASN A 192 8.06 -14.26 28.89
CA ASN A 192 7.90 -13.18 29.88
C ASN A 192 8.03 -13.71 31.31
N ASN A 193 7.70 -14.97 31.56
CA ASN A 193 7.92 -15.65 32.83
C ASN A 193 9.42 -15.88 33.07
N ILE A 194 10.16 -16.36 32.07
CA ILE A 194 11.63 -16.47 32.12
C ILE A 194 12.25 -15.10 32.40
N MET A 195 11.77 -14.06 31.75
CA MET A 195 12.23 -12.68 31.95
C MET A 195 11.90 -12.15 33.35
N LEU A 196 10.70 -12.40 33.87
CA LEU A 196 10.30 -12.02 35.22
C LEU A 196 11.14 -12.76 36.27
N ASN A 197 11.34 -14.07 36.12
CA ASN A 197 12.20 -14.86 37.01
C ASN A 197 13.65 -14.34 36.95
N SER A 198 14.13 -13.99 35.77
CA SER A 198 15.44 -13.34 35.60
C SER A 198 15.51 -12.00 36.31
N PHE A 199 14.41 -11.21 36.27
CA PHE A 199 14.32 -9.92 36.95
C PHE A 199 14.27 -10.07 38.48
N ILE A 200 13.55 -11.06 39.00
CA ILE A 200 13.52 -11.39 40.44
C ILE A 200 14.92 -11.75 40.95
N ILE A 201 15.63 -12.62 40.23
CA ILE A 201 17.00 -13.01 40.57
C ILE A 201 17.94 -11.79 40.50
N THR A 202 17.83 -10.99 39.44
CA THR A 202 18.64 -9.78 39.25
C THR A 202 18.38 -8.74 40.35
N TYR A 203 17.14 -8.59 40.79
CA TYR A 203 16.76 -7.73 41.92
C TYR A 203 17.42 -8.18 43.22
N THR A 204 17.54 -9.47 43.51
CA THR A 204 18.27 -9.89 44.71
C THR A 204 19.78 -9.62 44.61
N LEU A 205 20.37 -9.82 43.43
CA LEU A 205 21.83 -9.71 43.25
C LEU A 205 22.35 -8.27 43.13
N CYS A 206 21.53 -7.34 42.64
CA CYS A 206 21.93 -5.95 42.40
C CYS A 206 21.82 -5.05 43.65
N GLU A 207 21.21 -5.53 44.74
CA GLU A 207 20.97 -4.77 45.97
C GLU A 207 22.24 -4.07 46.52
N PRO A 208 23.42 -4.72 46.62
CA PRO A 208 24.63 -4.08 47.14
C PRO A 208 25.14 -2.89 46.31
N PHE A 209 24.80 -2.85 45.02
CA PHE A 209 25.27 -1.84 44.05
C PHE A 209 24.32 -0.64 43.92
N VAL A 210 23.06 -0.83 44.31
CA VAL A 210 22.02 0.22 44.28
C VAL A 210 22.07 1.06 45.55
N LEU A 211 22.18 0.41 46.71
CA LEU A 211 22.25 1.08 48.00
C LEU A 211 23.63 1.72 48.24
N LYS A 212 23.67 3.03 48.52
CA LYS A 212 24.92 3.74 48.84
C LYS A 212 25.55 3.17 50.13
N ALA A 213 26.78 2.67 50.05
CA ALA A 213 27.58 2.29 51.21
C ALA A 213 28.37 3.49 51.75
N LYS A 214 28.51 3.63 53.07
CA LYS A 214 29.26 4.72 53.72
C LYS A 214 30.76 4.43 53.78
N THR A 215 31.14 3.16 53.75
CA THR A 215 32.55 2.71 53.78
C THR A 215 32.77 1.54 52.82
N LEU A 216 34.02 1.34 52.37
CA LEU A 216 34.39 0.19 51.54
C LEU A 216 34.07 -1.13 52.26
N LYS A 217 34.37 -1.20 53.56
CA LYS A 217 34.08 -2.36 54.41
C LYS A 217 32.59 -2.72 54.43
N GLU A 218 31.72 -1.71 54.48
CA GLU A 218 30.27 -1.91 54.42
C GLU A 218 29.83 -2.44 53.05
N PHE A 219 30.38 -1.91 51.95
CA PHE A 219 30.11 -2.42 50.61
C PHE A 219 30.57 -3.88 50.46
N VAL A 220 31.82 -4.17 50.84
CA VAL A 220 32.37 -5.54 50.80
C VAL A 220 31.53 -6.47 51.67
N GLY A 221 31.14 -6.04 52.87
CA GLY A 221 30.25 -6.81 53.74
C GLY A 221 28.92 -7.16 53.06
N ARG A 222 28.28 -6.20 52.38
CA ARG A 222 27.02 -6.45 51.64
C ARG A 222 27.21 -7.42 50.47
N VAL A 223 28.32 -7.31 49.72
CA VAL A 223 28.62 -8.22 48.61
C VAL A 223 28.90 -9.64 49.12
N VAL A 224 29.67 -9.79 50.20
CA VAL A 224 30.03 -11.09 50.80
C VAL A 224 28.83 -11.79 51.45
N HIS A 225 27.79 -11.04 51.86
CA HIS A 225 26.54 -11.60 52.38
C HIS A 225 25.64 -12.26 51.32
N LEU A 226 25.95 -12.15 50.02
CA LEU A 226 25.25 -12.87 48.96
C LEU A 226 25.81 -14.31 48.84
N VAL A 227 25.38 -15.20 49.74
CA VAL A 227 25.99 -16.54 49.89
C VAL A 227 25.55 -17.54 48.79
N ASP A 228 24.39 -17.33 48.17
CA ASP A 228 23.71 -18.31 47.33
C ASP A 228 23.50 -17.85 45.88
N PHE A 229 24.58 -17.63 45.11
CA PHE A 229 24.48 -17.44 43.67
C PHE A 229 25.52 -18.23 42.88
N ASN A 230 25.15 -18.67 41.68
CA ASN A 230 26.00 -19.40 40.76
C ASN A 230 26.24 -18.60 39.47
N THR A 231 27.04 -19.14 38.56
CA THR A 231 27.34 -18.50 37.27
C THR A 231 26.10 -18.29 36.41
N ASN A 232 25.08 -19.16 36.52
CA ASN A 232 23.80 -18.98 35.82
C ASN A 232 23.02 -17.78 36.38
N SER A 233 23.11 -17.52 37.69
CA SER A 233 22.53 -16.33 38.33
C SER A 233 23.04 -15.02 37.69
N LEU A 234 24.30 -14.98 37.24
CA LEU A 234 24.89 -13.82 36.56
C LEU A 234 24.35 -13.63 35.14
N GLN A 235 23.97 -14.72 34.45
CA GLN A 235 23.35 -14.61 33.12
C GLN A 235 21.99 -13.94 33.18
N HIS A 236 21.23 -14.11 34.27
CA HIS A 236 19.97 -13.40 34.46
C HIS A 236 20.15 -11.88 34.49
N ILE A 237 21.24 -11.37 35.09
CA ILE A 237 21.57 -9.93 35.08
C ILE A 237 21.78 -9.44 33.64
N LYS A 238 22.51 -10.22 32.82
CA LYS A 238 22.76 -9.90 31.41
C LYS A 238 21.49 -9.92 30.57
N VAL A 239 20.63 -10.92 30.77
CA VAL A 239 19.31 -11.03 30.11
C VAL A 239 18.43 -9.84 30.44
N VAL A 240 18.33 -9.47 31.73
CA VAL A 240 17.52 -8.32 32.17
C VAL A 240 18.11 -7.02 31.63
N ASN A 241 19.43 -6.85 31.66
CA ASN A 241 20.11 -5.66 31.13
C ASN A 241 19.89 -5.49 29.62
N GLY A 242 20.00 -6.58 28.84
CA GLY A 242 19.72 -6.58 27.40
C GLY A 242 18.26 -6.24 27.06
N ASN A 243 17.35 -6.33 28.04
CA ASN A 243 15.94 -6.01 27.86
C ASN A 243 15.45 -4.91 28.83
N ALA A 244 16.34 -4.02 29.28
CA ALA A 244 16.01 -3.01 30.29
C ALA A 244 14.84 -2.09 29.90
N GLN A 245 14.59 -1.86 28.61
CA GLN A 245 13.44 -1.06 28.14
C GLN A 245 12.09 -1.71 28.46
N ILE A 246 11.98 -3.04 28.36
CA ILE A 246 10.75 -3.78 28.69
C ILE A 246 10.51 -3.72 30.20
N ILE A 247 11.57 -3.87 31.00
CA ILE A 247 11.49 -3.76 32.47
C ILE A 247 11.13 -2.33 32.88
N ARG A 248 11.72 -1.32 32.23
CA ARG A 248 11.38 0.10 32.45
C ARG A 248 9.90 0.33 32.15
N MET A 249 9.37 -0.25 31.07
CA MET A 249 7.94 -0.21 30.76
C MET A 249 7.10 -0.80 31.90
N TRP A 250 7.43 -2.01 32.39
CA TRP A 250 6.72 -2.64 33.51
C TRP A 250 6.75 -1.83 34.82
N LEU A 251 7.84 -1.10 35.07
CA LEU A 251 8.00 -0.26 36.26
C LEU A 251 7.33 1.12 36.13
N SER A 252 7.21 1.61 34.88
CA SER A 252 6.65 2.91 34.53
C SER A 252 5.13 2.94 34.39
N THR A 253 4.47 1.78 34.28
CA THR A 253 3.01 1.69 34.32
C THR A 253 2.54 2.02 35.76
N GLU A 254 2.37 3.31 36.04
CA GLU A 254 1.91 3.86 37.33
C GLU A 254 0.44 3.56 37.65
N GLU A 255 -0.31 3.08 36.67
CA GLU A 255 -1.67 2.60 36.83
C GLU A 255 -1.75 1.22 36.21
N ALA A 256 -2.55 0.33 36.80
CA ALA A 256 -2.86 -0.98 36.26
C ALA A 256 -3.55 -0.82 34.89
N THR A 257 -2.79 -0.54 33.83
CA THR A 257 -3.14 -1.07 32.51
C THR A 257 -3.21 -2.56 32.73
N VAL A 258 -4.43 -3.07 32.91
CA VAL A 258 -4.73 -4.49 32.83
C VAL A 258 -4.19 -4.89 31.47
N VAL A 259 -2.94 -5.33 31.40
CA VAL A 259 -2.41 -5.94 30.20
C VAL A 259 -3.31 -7.14 30.01
N ASP A 260 -4.07 -7.14 28.92
CA ASP A 260 -5.15 -8.07 28.61
C ASP A 260 -4.70 -9.51 28.87
N ASN A 261 -4.89 -9.99 30.10
CA ASN A 261 -4.69 -11.38 30.42
C ASN A 261 -5.87 -12.08 29.77
N ALA A 262 -5.58 -13.04 28.89
CA ALA A 262 -6.62 -13.79 28.19
C ALA A 262 -7.69 -14.31 29.17
N LEU A 263 -7.31 -14.74 30.39
CA LEU A 263 -8.22 -15.16 31.47
C LEU A 263 -9.15 -14.05 31.98
N VAL A 264 -8.68 -12.81 32.06
CA VAL A 264 -9.48 -11.64 32.47
C VAL A 264 -10.44 -11.27 31.34
N VAL A 265 -9.95 -11.22 30.11
CA VAL A 265 -10.78 -11.01 28.91
C VAL A 265 -11.88 -12.06 28.82
N MET A 266 -11.55 -13.34 29.02
CA MET A 266 -12.50 -14.46 29.09
C MET A 266 -13.61 -14.21 30.13
N THR A 267 -13.20 -13.86 31.35
CA THR A 267 -14.13 -13.64 32.45
C THR A 267 -15.09 -12.50 32.13
N HIS A 268 -14.59 -11.40 31.55
CA HIS A 268 -15.42 -10.29 31.11
C HIS A 268 -16.32 -10.63 29.91
N LEU A 269 -15.85 -11.45 28.96
CA LEU A 269 -16.68 -11.93 27.84
C LEU A 269 -17.92 -12.68 28.34
N TYR A 270 -17.78 -13.52 29.36
CA TYR A 270 -18.92 -14.20 29.97
C TYR A 270 -19.79 -13.30 30.86
N LYS A 271 -19.28 -12.17 31.36
CA LYS A 271 -20.06 -11.24 32.20
C LYS A 271 -20.81 -10.19 31.39
N THR A 272 -20.17 -9.61 30.39
CA THR A 272 -20.65 -8.43 29.66
C THR A 272 -20.48 -8.54 28.14
N GLY A 273 -19.99 -9.66 27.63
CA GLY A 273 -19.68 -9.83 26.21
C GLY A 273 -20.91 -9.81 25.30
N GLU A 274 -20.78 -9.10 24.19
CA GLU A 274 -21.75 -8.98 23.11
C GLU A 274 -21.03 -9.21 21.76
N VAL A 275 -21.44 -10.25 21.04
CA VAL A 275 -21.00 -10.46 19.65
C VAL A 275 -21.85 -9.61 18.74
N THR A 276 -21.21 -8.72 17.99
CA THR A 276 -21.83 -7.94 16.92
C THR A 276 -21.30 -8.42 15.57
N ILE A 277 -22.16 -9.05 14.79
CA ILE A 277 -21.87 -9.47 13.42
C ILE A 277 -22.42 -8.42 12.46
N ARG A 278 -21.53 -7.80 11.67
CA ARG A 278 -21.89 -6.79 10.67
C ARG A 278 -21.61 -7.32 9.28
N LEU A 279 -22.68 -7.63 8.55
CA LEU A 279 -22.58 -8.06 7.15
C LEU A 279 -22.50 -6.84 6.23
N ARG A 280 -21.52 -6.82 5.33
CA ARG A 280 -21.21 -5.69 4.43
C ARG A 280 -20.82 -6.11 3.00
N HIS A 281 -20.83 -7.40 2.66
CA HIS A 281 -20.37 -7.91 1.35
C HIS A 281 -21.25 -7.53 0.16
N LEU A 282 -22.44 -6.95 0.34
CA LEU A 282 -23.26 -6.45 -0.79
C LEU A 282 -22.42 -5.55 -1.73
N LEU A 283 -21.38 -4.89 -1.20
CA LEU A 283 -20.64 -3.83 -1.87
C LEU A 283 -19.11 -3.96 -1.71
N HIS A 284 -18.53 -5.16 -1.68
CA HIS A 284 -17.07 -5.37 -1.51
C HIS A 284 -16.46 -4.80 -0.22
N GLU A 285 -17.29 -4.39 0.75
CA GLU A 285 -16.80 -4.12 2.09
C GLU A 285 -16.66 -5.45 2.82
N GLU A 286 -15.50 -5.68 3.44
CA GLU A 286 -15.30 -6.87 4.27
C GLU A 286 -16.35 -6.89 5.38
N SER A 287 -17.16 -7.95 5.42
CA SER A 287 -18.07 -8.19 6.54
C SER A 287 -17.22 -8.28 7.80
N SER A 288 -17.58 -7.58 8.87
CA SER A 288 -16.80 -7.58 10.10
C SER A 288 -17.51 -8.35 11.20
N LEU A 289 -16.71 -9.06 12.00
CA LEU A 289 -17.12 -9.64 13.26
C LEU A 289 -16.48 -8.82 14.37
N GLU A 290 -17.29 -8.23 15.25
CA GLU A 290 -16.82 -7.44 16.38
C GLU A 290 -17.32 -8.10 17.67
N ILE A 291 -16.44 -8.43 18.61
CA ILE A 291 -16.85 -8.86 19.95
C ILE A 291 -16.57 -7.71 20.91
N ASN A 292 -17.65 -7.16 21.48
CA ASN A 292 -17.60 -6.07 22.44
C ASN A 292 -17.74 -6.63 23.86
N TYR A 293 -16.98 -6.12 24.83
CA TYR A 293 -17.25 -6.39 26.25
C TYR A 293 -16.92 -5.14 27.08
N LEU A 294 -17.55 -5.06 28.26
CA LEU A 294 -17.35 -3.98 29.20
C LEU A 294 -16.40 -4.43 30.31
N ILE A 295 -15.31 -3.68 30.48
CA ILE A 295 -14.41 -3.80 31.63
C ILE A 295 -14.77 -2.69 32.61
N ASP A 296 -15.04 -3.04 33.86
CA ASP A 296 -15.20 -2.05 34.91
C ASP A 296 -13.83 -1.40 35.17
N LYS A 297 -13.71 -0.06 35.04
CA LYS A 297 -12.48 0.62 35.43
C LYS A 297 -12.27 0.38 36.94
N ILE A 298 -11.18 -0.27 37.31
CA ILE A 298 -10.77 -0.40 38.72
C ILE A 298 -10.27 0.99 39.15
N GLN A 299 -11.17 1.87 39.59
CA GLN A 299 -10.74 3.06 40.32
C GLN A 299 -10.35 2.64 41.74
N PRO A 300 -9.15 3.01 42.25
CA PRO A 300 -8.81 2.78 43.64
C PRO A 300 -9.83 3.52 44.50
N LYS A 301 -10.40 2.84 45.51
CA LYS A 301 -11.18 3.50 46.56
C LYS A 301 -10.30 4.52 47.25
N THR A 302 -10.34 5.77 46.84
CA THR A 302 -9.85 6.87 47.67
C THR A 302 -10.70 6.88 48.92
N LEU A 303 -10.05 6.86 50.09
CA LEU A 303 -10.71 7.07 51.37
C LEU A 303 -11.41 8.44 51.32
N ASP A 304 -12.72 8.46 51.13
CA ASP A 304 -13.52 9.67 51.18
C ASP A 304 -13.53 10.23 52.61
N VAL A 305 -12.71 11.26 52.84
CA VAL A 305 -12.88 12.19 53.95
C VAL A 305 -14.10 13.05 53.61
N LYS A 306 -15.22 12.78 54.28
CA LYS A 306 -16.43 13.61 54.22
C LYS A 306 -16.11 15.07 54.57
N ILE A 307 -16.16 15.96 53.58
CA ILE A 307 -16.39 17.38 53.80
C ILE A 307 -17.80 17.67 53.31
N THR A 308 -18.72 17.76 54.26
CA THR A 308 -20.07 18.29 54.07
C THR A 308 -20.00 19.79 53.88
N ASN A 309 -20.50 20.31 52.76
CA ASN A 309 -20.99 21.67 52.66
C ASN A 309 -22.34 21.68 51.95
N GLU A 310 -23.36 21.99 52.74
CA GLU A 310 -24.71 22.37 52.32
C GLU A 310 -24.66 23.75 51.67
N VAL A 311 -25.22 23.92 50.46
CA VAL A 311 -25.88 25.17 50.05
C VAL A 311 -27.09 24.85 49.17
N THR A 312 -28.14 25.60 49.45
CA THR A 312 -29.56 25.55 49.10
C THR A 312 -29.93 25.84 47.64
N ASN A 313 -30.98 25.13 47.19
CA ASN A 313 -32.11 25.50 46.33
C ASN A 313 -32.11 26.86 45.61
N ASP A 314 -32.47 26.87 44.32
CA ASP A 314 -33.76 27.45 43.86
C ASP A 314 -34.15 27.05 42.41
N LYS A 315 -35.42 26.59 42.30
CA LYS A 315 -36.50 26.81 41.30
C LYS A 315 -36.15 27.53 39.97
N SER A 316 -36.77 27.30 38.81
CA SER A 316 -38.04 26.66 38.39
C SER A 316 -38.07 26.60 36.85
N ASP A 317 -38.90 25.70 36.30
CA ASP A 317 -39.93 25.97 35.27
C ASP A 317 -40.12 24.83 34.26
N GLU A 318 -41.40 24.53 34.08
CA GLU A 318 -42.04 23.47 33.34
C GLU A 318 -41.94 23.68 31.83
N GLU A 319 -41.74 22.62 31.04
CA GLU A 319 -42.45 22.50 29.75
C GLU A 319 -42.50 21.04 29.25
N GLN A 320 -43.72 20.63 28.90
CA GLN A 320 -44.12 19.31 28.42
C GLN A 320 -43.53 18.98 27.05
N LYS A 321 -42.94 17.77 26.89
CA LYS A 321 -42.78 17.11 25.60
C LYS A 321 -43.12 15.63 25.67
N ASN A 322 -43.78 15.19 24.60
CA ASN A 322 -44.43 13.91 24.40
C ASN A 322 -43.44 12.74 24.25
N ASP A 323 -43.86 11.61 24.81
CA ASP A 323 -43.35 10.25 24.64
C ASP A 323 -43.33 9.80 23.16
N ASP A 324 -42.14 9.49 22.64
CA ASP A 324 -41.84 8.26 21.86
C ASP A 324 -40.36 8.27 21.41
N SER A 325 -39.43 8.25 22.38
CA SER A 325 -38.00 7.93 22.18
C SER A 325 -37.33 7.58 23.50
N SER A 326 -37.57 6.36 24.01
CA SER A 326 -36.89 5.84 25.20
C SER A 326 -35.71 4.95 24.81
N ASP A 327 -34.57 5.56 24.53
CA ASP A 327 -33.25 4.87 24.51
C ASP A 327 -32.07 5.74 25.00
N ASP A 328 -32.27 6.98 25.51
CA ASP A 328 -31.16 7.90 25.83
C ASP A 328 -31.02 8.35 27.32
N GLU A 329 -31.71 7.74 28.28
CA GLU A 329 -31.48 8.02 29.72
C GLU A 329 -30.68 6.91 30.43
N GLU A 330 -29.36 6.89 30.23
CA GLU A 330 -28.42 6.10 31.06
C GLU A 330 -27.13 6.88 31.42
N GLU A 331 -27.20 8.18 31.71
CA GLU A 331 -26.05 8.96 32.22
C GLU A 331 -26.09 9.11 33.75
N SER A 332 -25.47 8.15 34.45
CA SER A 332 -24.73 8.32 35.73
C SER A 332 -24.25 6.98 36.32
N LYS A 333 -23.95 5.98 35.48
CA LYS A 333 -23.28 4.75 35.91
C LYS A 333 -21.77 4.89 35.75
N PRO A 334 -20.97 4.26 36.64
CA PRO A 334 -19.51 4.40 36.65
C PRO A 334 -18.91 4.12 35.27
N ASP A 335 -17.91 4.92 34.87
CA ASP A 335 -17.16 4.82 33.61
C ASP A 335 -16.77 3.36 33.28
N LYS A 336 -17.59 2.66 32.50
CA LYS A 336 -17.26 1.35 31.95
C LYS A 336 -16.51 1.55 30.65
N MET A 337 -15.31 1.01 30.56
CA MET A 337 -14.55 1.04 29.32
C MET A 337 -15.07 -0.05 28.39
N LYS A 338 -15.66 0.35 27.26
CA LYS A 338 -16.06 -0.58 26.20
C LYS A 338 -14.82 -0.96 25.39
N THR A 339 -14.47 -2.24 25.45
CA THR A 339 -13.38 -2.81 24.64
C THR A 339 -14.00 -3.54 23.46
N THR A 340 -13.50 -3.24 22.26
CA THR A 340 -13.94 -3.87 21.02
C THR A 340 -12.80 -4.71 20.47
N VAL A 341 -12.98 -6.02 20.42
CA VAL A 341 -12.09 -6.91 19.69
C VAL A 341 -12.66 -7.03 18.28
N SER A 342 -12.09 -6.27 17.35
CA SER A 342 -12.32 -6.50 15.92
C SER A 342 -11.72 -7.85 15.57
N MET A 343 -12.51 -8.74 15.01
CA MET A 343 -12.09 -10.10 14.70
C MET A 343 -11.95 -10.25 13.19
N PHE A 344 -10.73 -10.02 12.69
CA PHE A 344 -10.32 -10.60 11.41
C PHE A 344 -9.95 -12.08 11.65
N ASP A 345 -9.96 -12.91 10.61
CA ASP A 345 -9.71 -14.37 10.73
C ASP A 345 -8.41 -14.70 11.52
N PHE A 346 -7.42 -13.80 11.48
CA PHE A 346 -6.17 -13.94 12.21
C PHE A 346 -6.30 -13.75 13.73
N ASP A 347 -7.14 -12.81 14.19
CA ASP A 347 -7.24 -12.44 15.61
C ASP A 347 -7.98 -13.50 16.45
N ILE A 348 -8.97 -14.18 15.85
CA ILE A 348 -9.67 -15.30 16.48
C ILE A 348 -8.71 -16.47 16.69
N ASP A 349 -7.93 -16.79 15.67
CA ASP A 349 -7.01 -17.90 15.75
C ASP A 349 -5.84 -17.60 16.68
N ASP A 350 -5.38 -16.33 16.77
CA ASP A 350 -4.43 -15.92 17.79
C ASP A 350 -5.02 -16.01 19.20
N HIS A 351 -6.24 -15.50 19.41
CA HIS A 351 -6.90 -15.61 20.72
C HIS A 351 -7.18 -17.08 21.10
N LYS A 352 -7.64 -17.92 20.16
CA LYS A 352 -7.78 -19.38 20.37
C LYS A 352 -6.44 -20.02 20.69
N ARG A 353 -5.35 -19.64 20.03
CA ARG A 353 -4.00 -20.14 20.32
C ARG A 353 -3.61 -19.77 21.75
N GLN A 354 -3.75 -18.49 22.13
CA GLN A 354 -3.48 -18.02 23.49
C GLN A 354 -4.29 -18.83 24.53
N LEU A 355 -5.60 -19.01 24.30
CA LEU A 355 -6.45 -19.80 25.19
C LEU A 355 -6.11 -21.31 25.20
N THR A 356 -5.67 -21.86 24.07
CA THR A 356 -5.23 -23.25 23.97
C THR A 356 -3.95 -23.46 24.78
N PHE A 357 -2.99 -22.54 24.70
CA PHE A 357 -1.81 -22.54 25.55
C PHE A 357 -2.19 -22.44 27.03
N CYS A 358 -3.11 -21.52 27.38
CA CYS A 358 -3.63 -21.41 28.74
C CYS A 358 -4.23 -22.72 29.26
N ASN A 359 -4.92 -23.49 28.41
CA ASN A 359 -5.56 -24.75 28.80
C ASN A 359 -4.56 -25.90 29.01
N VAL A 360 -3.47 -25.94 28.24
CA VAL A 360 -2.44 -26.98 28.36
C VAL A 360 -1.63 -26.82 29.65
N ASP A 361 -1.30 -25.58 30.01
CA ASP A 361 -0.41 -25.27 31.15
C ASP A 361 -1.17 -25.07 32.47
N LEU A 362 -2.49 -25.23 32.47
CA LEU A 362 -3.30 -24.97 33.65
C LEU A 362 -3.03 -26.00 34.77
N PRO A 363 -2.64 -25.57 35.99
CA PRO A 363 -2.40 -26.50 37.07
C PRO A 363 -3.68 -27.24 37.45
N ALA A 364 -3.55 -28.54 37.77
CA ALA A 364 -4.67 -29.46 38.03
C ALA A 364 -5.61 -29.03 39.18
N ASN A 365 -5.19 -28.04 39.99
CA ASN A 365 -5.96 -27.48 41.11
C ASN A 365 -6.93 -26.36 40.71
N MET A 366 -7.08 -26.03 39.42
CA MET A 366 -8.02 -25.00 38.93
C MET A 366 -9.09 -25.54 37.97
N PRO A 367 -9.93 -26.52 38.40
CA PRO A 367 -10.89 -27.18 37.52
C PRO A 367 -11.97 -26.24 36.95
N HIS A 368 -12.38 -25.22 37.70
CA HIS A 368 -13.37 -24.23 37.26
C HIS A 368 -12.86 -23.36 36.08
N ILE A 369 -11.58 -22.98 36.10
CA ILE A 369 -10.96 -22.23 35.00
C ILE A 369 -10.83 -23.12 33.76
N LYS A 370 -10.52 -24.41 33.95
CA LYS A 370 -10.47 -25.37 32.85
C LYS A 370 -11.82 -25.54 32.16
N ILE A 371 -12.90 -25.69 32.93
CA ILE A 371 -14.28 -25.75 32.40
C ILE A 371 -14.59 -24.50 31.56
N LEU A 372 -14.22 -23.31 32.07
CA LEU A 372 -14.41 -22.05 31.34
C LEU A 372 -13.58 -21.98 30.05
N LEU A 373 -12.31 -22.40 30.08
CA LEU A 373 -11.43 -22.43 28.90
C LEU A 373 -11.96 -23.37 27.81
N ASP A 374 -12.31 -24.60 28.19
CA ASP A 374 -12.82 -25.61 27.27
C ASP A 374 -14.10 -25.14 26.58
N GLU A 375 -15.04 -24.59 27.35
CA GLU A 375 -16.29 -24.07 26.79
C GLU A 375 -16.10 -22.78 26.01
N GLN A 376 -15.16 -21.90 26.39
CA GLN A 376 -14.88 -20.69 25.62
C GLN A 376 -14.30 -21.01 24.25
N LEU A 377 -13.38 -21.97 24.17
CA LEU A 377 -12.84 -22.45 22.90
C LEU A 377 -13.95 -23.02 22.00
N LYS A 378 -14.91 -23.75 22.58
CA LYS A 378 -16.11 -24.21 21.85
C LYS A 378 -16.98 -23.04 21.39
N LEU A 379 -17.24 -22.07 22.27
CA LEU A 379 -18.04 -20.89 21.96
C LEU A 379 -17.42 -20.05 20.83
N LEU A 380 -16.11 -19.77 20.88
CA LEU A 380 -15.40 -19.03 19.84
C LEU A 380 -15.42 -19.79 18.50
N LYS A 381 -15.29 -21.12 18.52
CA LYS A 381 -15.47 -21.94 17.32
C LYS A 381 -16.89 -21.83 16.76
N LEU A 382 -17.91 -21.86 17.61
CA LEU A 382 -19.31 -21.69 17.19
C LEU A 382 -19.58 -20.29 16.65
N ILE A 383 -19.04 -19.23 17.25
CA ILE A 383 -19.14 -17.86 16.73
C ILE A 383 -18.50 -17.78 15.34
N GLY A 384 -17.32 -18.38 15.15
CA GLY A 384 -16.69 -18.50 13.83
C GLY A 384 -17.57 -19.24 12.81
N ASN A 385 -18.19 -20.35 13.21
CA ASN A 385 -19.13 -21.08 12.34
C ASN A 385 -20.37 -20.25 11.99
N ILE A 386 -20.94 -19.51 12.95
CA ILE A 386 -22.09 -18.62 12.73
C ILE A 386 -21.72 -17.51 11.75
N TYR A 387 -20.57 -16.86 11.96
CA TYR A 387 -20.07 -15.82 11.06
C TYR A 387 -19.82 -16.37 9.64
N SER A 388 -19.17 -17.53 9.51
CA SER A 388 -19.00 -18.21 8.23
C SER A 388 -20.34 -18.54 7.56
N THR A 389 -21.34 -19.02 8.32
CA THR A 389 -22.67 -19.32 7.79
C THR A 389 -23.42 -18.06 7.35
N PHE A 390 -23.25 -16.95 8.08
CA PHE A 390 -23.77 -15.66 7.64
C PHE A 390 -23.13 -15.19 6.34
N ILE A 391 -21.82 -15.33 6.18
CA ILE A 391 -21.14 -15.04 4.91
C ILE A 391 -21.68 -15.94 3.80
N LYS A 392 -21.90 -17.24 4.05
CA LYS A 392 -22.51 -18.14 3.07
C LYS A 392 -23.92 -17.69 2.66
N LEU A 393 -24.76 -17.30 3.62
CA LEU A 393 -26.10 -16.74 3.37
C LEU A 393 -26.02 -15.43 2.57
N GLU A 394 -25.04 -14.59 2.87
CA GLU A 394 -24.83 -13.33 2.17
C GLU A 394 -24.37 -13.59 0.71
N ILE A 395 -23.33 -14.40 0.50
CA ILE A 395 -22.75 -14.78 -0.80
C ILE A 395 -23.75 -15.51 -1.69
N SER A 396 -24.53 -16.43 -1.11
CA SER A 396 -25.62 -17.13 -1.81
C SER A 396 -26.80 -16.21 -2.19
N GLY A 397 -26.73 -14.92 -1.86
CA GLY A 397 -27.72 -13.94 -2.28
C GLY A 397 -29.03 -14.01 -1.50
N HIS A 398 -29.02 -14.50 -0.26
CA HIS A 398 -30.24 -14.55 0.55
C HIS A 398 -30.71 -13.11 0.87
N PRO A 399 -31.94 -12.70 0.49
CA PRO A 399 -32.37 -11.29 0.59
C PRO A 399 -32.42 -10.77 2.04
N ASN A 400 -32.84 -11.60 3.00
CA ASN A 400 -32.95 -11.19 4.42
C ASN A 400 -31.61 -11.07 5.17
N TYR A 401 -30.49 -11.40 4.52
CA TYR A 401 -29.15 -11.41 5.14
C TYR A 401 -28.17 -10.42 4.51
N GLN A 402 -28.66 -9.53 3.65
CA GLN A 402 -27.85 -8.47 3.06
C GLN A 402 -27.76 -7.25 3.99
N LEU A 403 -26.55 -6.72 4.18
CA LEU A 403 -26.28 -5.52 4.99
C LEU A 403 -26.84 -5.58 6.43
N LYS A 404 -26.98 -6.79 6.99
CA LYS A 404 -27.60 -7.01 8.28
C LYS A 404 -26.61 -6.79 9.41
N ASN A 405 -27.04 -6.05 10.42
CA ASN A 405 -26.33 -5.97 11.70
C ASN A 405 -27.07 -6.85 12.71
N LYS A 406 -26.37 -7.87 13.23
CA LYS A 406 -26.91 -8.78 14.25
C LYS A 406 -26.07 -8.69 15.51
N ARG A 407 -26.74 -8.48 16.63
CA ARG A 407 -26.14 -8.48 17.96
C ARG A 407 -26.62 -9.70 18.74
N TYR A 408 -25.68 -10.43 19.33
CA TYR A 408 -25.90 -11.61 20.14
C TYR A 408 -25.21 -11.38 21.49
N LYS A 409 -25.98 -11.45 22.58
CA LYS A 409 -25.42 -11.36 23.93
C LYS A 409 -24.79 -12.70 24.32
N ILE A 410 -23.55 -12.69 24.81
CA ILE A 410 -22.84 -13.87 25.34
C ILE A 410 -23.24 -14.11 26.80
N TYR A 411 -23.65 -13.05 27.50
CA TYR A 411 -24.10 -13.11 28.89
C TYR A 411 -25.61 -13.38 28.99
N ASP A 412 -26.00 -14.12 30.03
CA ASP A 412 -27.40 -14.28 30.41
C ASP A 412 -27.70 -13.33 31.59
N SER A 413 -28.65 -12.42 31.40
CA SER A 413 -29.09 -11.52 32.47
C SER A 413 -29.84 -12.24 33.59
N ARG A 414 -30.33 -13.47 33.35
CA ARG A 414 -31.11 -14.25 34.32
C ARG A 414 -30.21 -15.06 35.27
N ASN A 415 -29.07 -15.54 34.79
CA ASN A 415 -28.09 -16.32 35.56
C ASN A 415 -26.68 -15.71 35.39
N PRO A 416 -26.37 -14.61 36.11
CA PRO A 416 -25.07 -13.97 36.03
C PRO A 416 -24.00 -14.88 36.62
N ILE A 417 -22.90 -15.07 35.90
CA ILE A 417 -21.80 -15.95 36.33
C ILE A 417 -21.19 -15.50 37.68
N ASP A 418 -21.35 -14.23 38.04
CA ASP A 418 -20.94 -13.70 39.34
C ASP A 418 -21.61 -14.40 40.52
N THR A 419 -22.87 -14.84 40.41
CA THR A 419 -23.53 -15.53 41.53
C THR A 419 -22.89 -16.88 41.82
N VAL A 420 -22.43 -17.60 40.78
CA VAL A 420 -21.76 -18.90 40.90
C VAL A 420 -20.33 -18.75 41.42
N PHE A 421 -19.62 -17.69 41.02
CA PHE A 421 -18.27 -17.42 41.56
C PHE A 421 -18.29 -16.99 43.03
N PHE A 422 -19.32 -16.25 43.47
CA PHE A 422 -19.41 -15.78 44.86
C PHE A 422 -19.78 -16.88 45.86
N THR A 423 -20.56 -17.90 45.45
CA THR A 423 -20.90 -19.06 46.31
C THR A 423 -19.76 -20.07 46.44
N SER A 424 -18.81 -20.06 45.50
CA SER A 424 -17.76 -21.08 45.36
C SER A 424 -16.67 -21.16 46.44
N ARG A 425 -16.72 -20.30 47.46
CA ARG A 425 -15.72 -20.32 48.55
C ARG A 425 -15.97 -21.40 49.60
N GLU A 426 -17.14 -22.05 49.61
CA GLU A 426 -17.51 -22.99 50.68
C GLU A 426 -17.71 -24.47 50.23
N ASN A 427 -17.94 -24.80 48.94
CA ASN A 427 -18.15 -26.20 48.47
C ASN A 427 -17.69 -26.50 47.02
N GLN A 428 -16.38 -26.72 46.81
CA GLN A 428 -15.73 -26.84 45.47
C GLN A 428 -16.32 -27.82 44.44
N GLU A 429 -17.03 -28.89 44.82
CA GLU A 429 -17.60 -29.87 43.87
C GLU A 429 -18.99 -29.47 43.34
N VAL A 430 -19.84 -28.89 44.19
CA VAL A 430 -21.22 -28.51 43.80
C VAL A 430 -21.19 -27.32 42.83
N ASP A 431 -20.26 -26.38 43.03
CA ASP A 431 -20.11 -25.19 42.20
C ASP A 431 -19.54 -25.49 40.79
N GLN A 432 -18.82 -26.60 40.60
CA GLN A 432 -18.32 -27.00 39.28
C GLN A 432 -19.43 -27.45 38.33
N VAL A 433 -20.40 -28.20 38.85
CA VAL A 433 -21.55 -28.67 38.07
C VAL A 433 -22.44 -27.51 37.66
N GLU A 434 -22.71 -26.57 38.58
CA GLU A 434 -23.52 -25.39 38.28
C GLU A 434 -22.83 -24.44 37.29
N LEU A 435 -21.51 -24.21 37.44
CA LEU A 435 -20.72 -23.45 36.46
C LEU A 435 -20.74 -24.12 35.08
N GLN A 436 -20.56 -25.44 35.04
CA GLN A 436 -20.60 -26.21 33.80
C GLN A 436 -21.98 -26.08 33.13
N ASP A 437 -23.08 -26.20 33.88
CA ASP A 437 -24.44 -26.06 33.35
C ASP A 437 -24.70 -24.66 32.78
N VAL A 438 -24.30 -23.60 33.51
CA VAL A 438 -24.47 -22.21 33.05
C VAL A 438 -23.69 -21.93 31.78
N VAL A 439 -22.43 -22.40 31.70
CA VAL A 439 -21.58 -22.16 30.54
C VAL A 439 -22.02 -23.03 29.35
N GLN A 440 -22.36 -24.30 29.58
CA GLN A 440 -22.83 -25.22 28.54
C GLN A 440 -24.20 -24.80 27.97
N SER A 441 -25.08 -24.21 28.78
CA SER A 441 -26.34 -23.61 28.32
C SER A 441 -26.09 -22.51 27.27
N ARG A 442 -25.05 -21.70 27.45
CA ARG A 442 -24.66 -20.64 26.48
C ARG A 442 -24.10 -21.22 25.20
N THR A 443 -23.21 -22.20 25.30
CA THR A 443 -22.70 -22.96 24.14
C THR A 443 -23.86 -23.60 23.37
N THR A 444 -24.86 -24.13 24.07
CA THR A 444 -26.08 -24.72 23.49
C THR A 444 -26.94 -23.66 22.79
N TYR A 445 -27.09 -22.46 23.35
CA TYR A 445 -27.79 -21.35 22.70
C TYR A 445 -27.15 -20.96 21.35
N PHE A 446 -25.83 -20.79 21.31
CA PHE A 446 -25.11 -20.49 20.06
C PHE A 446 -25.17 -21.68 19.08
N THR A 447 -25.11 -22.92 19.56
CA THR A 447 -25.32 -24.11 18.73
C THR A 447 -26.70 -24.10 18.07
N ASN A 448 -27.75 -23.74 18.81
CA ASN A 448 -29.11 -23.63 18.26
C ASN A 448 -29.23 -22.51 17.21
N ILE A 449 -28.53 -21.37 17.41
CA ILE A 449 -28.45 -20.30 16.40
C ILE A 449 -27.77 -20.82 15.13
N TRP A 450 -26.62 -21.47 15.27
CA TRP A 450 -25.87 -22.02 14.14
C TRP A 450 -26.70 -23.04 13.35
N ASN A 451 -27.28 -24.04 14.02
CA ASN A 451 -28.14 -25.06 13.41
C ASN A 451 -29.40 -24.46 12.74
N ARG A 452 -29.90 -23.32 13.22
CA ARG A 452 -30.99 -22.61 12.55
C ARG A 452 -30.49 -21.93 11.28
N LEU A 453 -29.35 -21.23 11.34
CA LEU A 453 -28.78 -20.54 10.18
C LEU A 453 -28.34 -21.52 9.08
N GLU A 454 -27.79 -22.67 9.45
CA GLU A 454 -27.41 -23.72 8.51
C GLU A 454 -28.64 -24.29 7.80
N ARG A 455 -29.70 -24.62 8.56
CA ARG A 455 -30.98 -25.02 7.96
C ARG A 455 -31.59 -23.94 7.07
N GLU A 456 -31.50 -22.67 7.46
CA GLU A 456 -31.98 -21.57 6.62
C GLU A 456 -31.17 -21.41 5.33
N TYR A 457 -29.86 -21.68 5.37
CA TYR A 457 -29.01 -21.71 4.18
C TYR A 457 -29.39 -22.87 3.27
N ASP A 458 -29.50 -24.09 3.80
CA ASP A 458 -29.87 -25.28 3.03
C ASP A 458 -31.26 -25.11 2.41
N ASP A 459 -32.24 -24.65 3.19
CA ASP A 459 -33.60 -24.32 2.72
C ASP A 459 -33.56 -23.29 1.58
N TRP A 460 -32.71 -22.27 1.68
CA TRP A 460 -32.58 -21.24 0.66
C TRP A 460 -32.01 -21.79 -0.64
N ILE A 461 -30.91 -22.56 -0.56
CA ILE A 461 -30.29 -23.18 -1.73
C ILE A 461 -31.27 -24.14 -2.40
N ASP A 462 -31.95 -24.99 -1.63
CA ASP A 462 -32.95 -25.92 -2.15
C ASP A 462 -34.10 -25.18 -2.86
N ARG A 463 -34.58 -24.07 -2.28
CA ARG A 463 -35.66 -23.27 -2.90
C ARG A 463 -35.19 -22.53 -4.14
N LEU A 464 -33.97 -22.00 -4.14
CA LEU A 464 -33.36 -21.33 -5.29
C LEU A 464 -33.18 -22.31 -6.45
N GLU A 465 -32.64 -23.51 -6.18
CA GLU A 465 -32.46 -24.56 -7.19
C GLU A 465 -33.79 -25.12 -7.69
N ASN A 466 -34.76 -25.34 -6.80
CA ASN A 466 -36.13 -25.69 -7.20
C ASN A 466 -36.76 -24.62 -8.11
N SER A 467 -36.46 -23.34 -7.87
CA SER A 467 -36.94 -22.23 -8.70
C SER A 467 -36.22 -22.19 -10.05
N ARG A 468 -34.90 -22.42 -10.08
CA ARG A 468 -34.11 -22.58 -11.32
C ARG A 468 -34.54 -23.78 -12.17
N ASN A 469 -34.95 -24.87 -11.54
CA ASN A 469 -35.45 -26.04 -12.26
C ASN A 469 -36.82 -25.79 -12.88
N LYS A 470 -37.67 -24.98 -12.25
CA LYS A 470 -38.94 -24.53 -12.80
C LYS A 470 -38.78 -23.44 -13.85
N SER A 471 -37.78 -22.58 -13.68
CA SER A 471 -37.49 -21.42 -14.52
C SER A 471 -36.12 -21.50 -15.14
N HIS A 472 -36.08 -21.89 -16.41
CA HIS A 472 -34.84 -21.99 -17.17
C HIS A 472 -34.05 -20.68 -17.20
N PHE A 473 -34.72 -19.52 -17.14
CA PHE A 473 -34.08 -18.21 -17.27
C PHE A 473 -33.35 -17.76 -16.00
N LEU A 474 -33.78 -18.18 -14.82
CA LEU A 474 -33.05 -17.92 -13.58
C LEU A 474 -31.64 -18.55 -13.59
N LYS A 475 -31.42 -19.58 -14.42
CA LYS A 475 -30.09 -20.19 -14.59
C LYS A 475 -29.09 -19.26 -15.27
N LEU A 476 -29.54 -18.25 -16.02
CA LEU A 476 -28.65 -17.32 -16.73
C LEU A 476 -27.97 -16.32 -15.80
N PHE A 477 -28.49 -16.14 -14.59
CA PHE A 477 -28.03 -15.16 -13.61
C PHE A 477 -27.34 -15.85 -12.43
N SER A 478 -26.28 -15.23 -11.90
CA SER A 478 -25.64 -15.67 -10.66
C SER A 478 -26.57 -15.45 -9.45
N ASN A 479 -26.24 -16.09 -8.33
CA ASN A 479 -26.99 -15.93 -7.08
C ASN A 479 -27.07 -14.43 -6.67
N ARG A 480 -25.96 -13.70 -6.83
CA ARG A 480 -25.87 -12.26 -6.55
C ARG A 480 -26.70 -11.41 -7.52
N GLN A 481 -26.70 -11.72 -8.81
CA GLN A 481 -27.55 -11.02 -9.78
C GLN A 481 -29.05 -11.21 -9.48
N ILE A 482 -29.46 -12.45 -9.16
CA ILE A 482 -30.83 -12.76 -8.73
C ILE A 482 -31.21 -11.94 -7.50
N MET A 483 -30.35 -11.92 -6.49
CA MET A 483 -30.53 -11.12 -5.29
C MET A 483 -30.66 -9.63 -5.59
N ASN A 484 -29.76 -9.05 -6.39
CA ASN A 484 -29.81 -7.63 -6.78
C ASN A 484 -31.14 -7.29 -7.48
N MET A 485 -31.60 -8.14 -8.40
CA MET A 485 -32.90 -7.96 -9.06
C MET A 485 -34.08 -8.06 -8.09
N ILE A 486 -34.05 -9.00 -7.12
CA ILE A 486 -35.08 -9.09 -6.06
C ILE A 486 -35.09 -7.82 -5.21
N ILE A 487 -33.92 -7.32 -4.80
CA ILE A 487 -33.79 -6.07 -4.05
C ILE A 487 -34.43 -4.93 -4.84
N LEU A 488 -34.08 -4.77 -6.12
CA LEU A 488 -34.64 -3.73 -6.99
C LEU A 488 -36.17 -3.82 -7.10
N LEU A 489 -36.74 -5.03 -7.24
CA LEU A 489 -38.19 -5.27 -7.33
C LEU A 489 -38.97 -5.11 -6.01
N THR A 490 -38.29 -5.04 -4.86
CA THR A 490 -38.97 -5.01 -3.54
C THR A 490 -39.20 -3.61 -3.01
N ASN A 491 -40.45 -3.20 -2.81
CA ASN A 491 -40.78 -1.83 -2.39
C ASN A 491 -40.85 -1.63 -0.86
N SER A 492 -40.05 -2.37 -0.07
CA SER A 492 -40.16 -2.31 1.39
C SER A 492 -39.33 -1.20 2.05
N THR A 493 -39.83 -0.62 3.15
CA THR A 493 -39.15 0.42 3.96
C THR A 493 -37.82 -0.08 4.53
N SER A 494 -37.78 -1.34 4.99
CA SER A 494 -36.54 -2.00 5.44
C SER A 494 -35.52 -2.20 4.32
N ASN A 495 -35.98 -2.39 3.07
CA ASN A 495 -35.12 -2.51 1.89
C ASN A 495 -34.75 -1.14 1.31
N HIS A 496 -35.38 -0.04 1.71
CA HIS A 496 -35.03 1.30 1.25
C HIS A 496 -33.57 1.63 1.59
N ARG A 497 -33.10 1.26 2.79
CA ARG A 497 -31.68 1.42 3.18
C ARG A 497 -30.74 0.58 2.32
N ILE A 498 -31.12 -0.65 1.98
CA ILE A 498 -30.31 -1.56 1.15
C ILE A 498 -30.26 -1.05 -0.29
N LYS A 499 -31.41 -0.64 -0.84
CA LYS A 499 -31.54 0.00 -2.15
C LYS A 499 -30.74 1.29 -2.23
N HIS A 500 -30.88 2.15 -1.24
CA HIS A 500 -30.12 3.41 -1.16
C HIS A 500 -28.63 3.13 -1.18
N LYS A 501 -28.13 2.21 -0.35
CA LYS A 501 -26.71 1.82 -0.36
C LYS A 501 -26.27 1.21 -1.70
N LEU A 502 -27.13 0.40 -2.33
CA LEU A 502 -26.86 -0.13 -3.67
C LEU A 502 -26.74 1.03 -4.68
N PHE A 503 -27.62 2.03 -4.64
CA PHE A 503 -27.57 3.19 -5.54
C PHE A 503 -26.43 4.16 -5.24
N GLU A 504 -26.13 4.41 -3.97
CA GLU A 504 -24.97 5.17 -3.52
C GLU A 504 -23.71 4.61 -4.16
N LYS A 505 -23.53 3.28 -4.17
CA LYS A 505 -22.39 2.66 -4.84
C LYS A 505 -22.50 2.66 -6.36
N LEU A 506 -23.68 2.42 -6.92
CA LEU A 506 -23.84 2.34 -8.39
C LEU A 506 -23.65 3.70 -9.07
N TYR A 507 -24.09 4.77 -8.44
CA TYR A 507 -24.15 6.11 -9.04
C TYR A 507 -23.25 7.13 -8.33
N SER A 508 -22.49 6.72 -7.29
CA SER A 508 -21.69 7.61 -6.43
C SER A 508 -22.53 8.73 -5.81
N TYR A 509 -23.77 8.40 -5.43
CA TYR A 509 -24.76 9.35 -4.95
C TYR A 509 -24.54 9.65 -3.46
N ASN A 510 -23.99 10.83 -3.15
CA ASN A 510 -23.64 11.24 -1.78
C ASN A 510 -24.71 12.12 -1.09
N GLU A 511 -25.85 12.41 -1.72
CA GLU A 511 -26.82 13.36 -1.14
C GLU A 511 -27.82 12.70 -0.19
N ALA A 512 -27.70 13.04 1.09
CA ALA A 512 -28.63 12.73 2.18
C ALA A 512 -29.94 13.54 2.14
N ASN A 513 -30.46 13.87 0.95
CA ASN A 513 -31.73 14.59 0.81
C ASN A 513 -32.89 13.59 0.64
N ASP A 514 -33.59 13.36 1.74
CA ASP A 514 -34.56 12.28 2.00
C ASP A 514 -35.88 12.27 1.19
N GLU A 515 -36.11 13.14 0.19
CA GLU A 515 -37.48 13.40 -0.31
C GLU A 515 -37.77 13.25 -1.81
N SER A 516 -36.84 12.74 -2.63
CA SER A 516 -37.09 12.56 -4.07
C SER A 516 -37.35 11.10 -4.48
N ASP A 517 -38.54 10.59 -4.16
CA ASP A 517 -39.02 9.26 -4.62
C ASP A 517 -38.94 9.07 -6.15
N ALA A 518 -39.04 10.16 -6.93
CA ALA A 518 -39.05 10.12 -8.40
C ALA A 518 -37.72 9.63 -9.01
N TYR A 519 -36.58 10.02 -8.43
CA TYR A 519 -35.25 9.59 -8.90
C TYR A 519 -34.98 8.10 -8.62
N SER A 520 -35.62 7.53 -7.59
CA SER A 520 -35.47 6.11 -7.28
C SER A 520 -36.05 5.22 -8.40
N PHE A 521 -37.16 5.63 -9.01
CA PHE A 521 -37.83 4.83 -10.04
C PHE A 521 -36.97 4.70 -11.29
N GLU A 522 -36.47 5.81 -11.83
CA GLU A 522 -35.65 5.79 -13.05
C GLU A 522 -34.36 4.98 -12.85
N CYS A 523 -33.69 5.16 -11.71
CA CYS A 523 -32.51 4.37 -11.34
C CYS A 523 -32.80 2.87 -11.23
N ILE A 524 -33.97 2.49 -10.71
CA ILE A 524 -34.41 1.07 -10.67
C ILE A 524 -34.58 0.53 -12.09
N ILE A 525 -35.27 1.26 -12.96
CA ILE A 525 -35.52 0.84 -14.35
C ILE A 525 -34.20 0.70 -15.10
N TYR A 526 -33.28 1.67 -15.01
CA TYR A 526 -31.96 1.55 -15.63
C TYR A 526 -31.17 0.37 -15.07
N SER A 527 -31.14 0.18 -13.76
CA SER A 527 -30.42 -0.92 -13.12
C SER A 527 -30.94 -2.28 -13.61
N LEU A 528 -32.26 -2.48 -13.60
CA LEU A 528 -32.90 -3.68 -14.17
C LEU A 528 -32.61 -3.82 -15.66
N ALA A 529 -32.58 -2.72 -16.42
CA ALA A 529 -32.23 -2.73 -17.82
C ALA A 529 -30.81 -3.26 -18.07
N TYR A 530 -29.82 -2.88 -17.27
CA TYR A 530 -28.46 -3.41 -17.43
C TYR A 530 -28.37 -4.92 -17.18
N TYR A 531 -29.07 -5.44 -16.17
CA TYR A 531 -29.15 -6.90 -15.94
C TYR A 531 -29.79 -7.61 -17.13
N LEU A 532 -30.89 -7.07 -17.67
CA LEU A 532 -31.65 -7.72 -18.74
C LEU A 532 -31.03 -7.54 -20.13
N ARG A 533 -30.30 -6.45 -20.38
CA ARG A 533 -29.55 -6.21 -21.64
C ARG A 533 -28.43 -7.22 -21.87
N SER A 534 -28.00 -7.91 -20.81
CA SER A 534 -27.11 -9.06 -20.94
C SER A 534 -27.71 -10.19 -21.78
N LEU A 535 -29.03 -10.23 -21.92
CA LEU A 535 -29.71 -11.19 -22.76
C LEU A 535 -29.73 -10.70 -24.22
N PRO A 536 -29.50 -11.59 -25.21
CA PRO A 536 -29.47 -11.24 -26.62
C PRO A 536 -30.89 -11.07 -27.16
N ILE A 537 -31.52 -9.97 -26.79
CA ILE A 537 -32.89 -9.60 -27.19
C ILE A 537 -32.82 -8.58 -28.34
N ASN A 538 -33.71 -8.73 -29.32
CA ASN A 538 -33.85 -7.74 -30.39
C ASN A 538 -34.55 -6.48 -29.84
N GLU A 539 -33.78 -5.41 -29.62
CA GLU A 539 -34.26 -4.12 -29.11
C GLU A 539 -34.99 -3.31 -30.20
N ARG A 540 -36.21 -3.72 -30.59
CA ARG A 540 -37.04 -2.98 -31.56
C ARG A 540 -37.94 -1.91 -30.93
N ASN A 541 -38.24 -2.02 -29.64
CA ASN A 541 -39.02 -1.06 -28.85
C ASN A 541 -38.12 -0.45 -27.77
N SER A 542 -38.50 0.70 -27.19
CA SER A 542 -37.80 1.29 -26.03
C SER A 542 -37.77 0.27 -24.88
N PHE A 543 -36.60 -0.32 -24.68
CA PHE A 543 -36.35 -1.41 -23.74
C PHE A 543 -36.75 -1.01 -22.32
N GLU A 544 -36.46 0.24 -21.97
CA GLU A 544 -36.82 0.89 -20.70
C GLU A 544 -38.33 0.99 -20.51
N THR A 545 -39.12 1.22 -21.57
CA THR A 545 -40.59 1.30 -21.46
C THR A 545 -41.20 -0.06 -21.16
N ILE A 546 -40.67 -1.13 -21.75
CA ILE A 546 -41.10 -2.51 -21.42
C ILE A 546 -40.79 -2.81 -19.95
N ILE A 547 -39.58 -2.47 -19.49
CA ILE A 547 -39.16 -2.70 -18.11
C ILE A 547 -39.99 -1.85 -17.14
N SER A 548 -40.27 -0.59 -17.45
CA SER A 548 -41.13 0.29 -16.66
C SER A 548 -42.52 -0.33 -16.46
N HIS A 549 -43.15 -0.79 -17.54
CA HIS A 549 -44.46 -1.43 -17.47
C HIS A 549 -44.44 -2.75 -16.67
N LEU A 550 -43.42 -3.58 -16.88
CA LEU A 550 -43.26 -4.82 -16.13
C LEU A 550 -42.97 -4.56 -14.64
N TYR A 551 -42.17 -3.56 -14.33
CA TYR A 551 -41.86 -3.17 -12.96
C TYR A 551 -43.11 -2.74 -12.21
N GLU A 552 -43.96 -1.90 -12.81
CA GLU A 552 -45.24 -1.47 -12.22
C GLU A 552 -46.19 -2.65 -11.97
N SER A 553 -46.21 -3.64 -12.87
CA SER A 553 -47.08 -4.81 -12.73
C SER A 553 -46.56 -5.87 -11.75
N HIS A 554 -45.26 -5.87 -11.45
CA HIS A 554 -44.58 -6.91 -10.66
C HIS A 554 -43.92 -6.38 -9.37
N THR A 555 -44.18 -5.13 -8.98
CA THR A 555 -43.61 -4.56 -7.76
C THR A 555 -44.09 -5.34 -6.54
N LEU A 556 -43.14 -5.79 -5.71
CA LEU A 556 -43.44 -6.55 -4.48
C LEU A 556 -43.87 -5.58 -3.37
N LYS A 557 -45.07 -5.78 -2.81
CA LYS A 557 -45.56 -5.09 -1.60
C LYS A 557 -44.86 -5.64 -0.34
N HIS A 558 -44.94 -4.93 0.80
CA HIS A 558 -44.21 -5.25 2.04
C HIS A 558 -44.43 -6.69 2.58
N ASP A 559 -43.42 -7.23 3.27
CA ASP A 559 -43.41 -8.52 4.01
C ASP A 559 -43.75 -9.79 3.21
N ILE A 560 -43.29 -9.85 1.96
CA ILE A 560 -43.44 -11.05 1.15
C ILE A 560 -42.37 -12.09 1.52
N SER A 561 -42.77 -13.34 1.67
CA SER A 561 -41.84 -14.45 1.91
C SER A 561 -40.84 -14.60 0.76
N VAL A 562 -39.62 -15.06 1.08
CA VAL A 562 -38.54 -15.26 0.11
C VAL A 562 -38.99 -16.05 -1.13
N ASP A 563 -39.81 -17.09 -0.93
CA ASP A 563 -40.38 -17.91 -2.00
C ASP A 563 -41.27 -17.12 -2.95
N ALA A 564 -42.05 -16.20 -2.41
CA ALA A 564 -42.92 -15.36 -3.21
C ALA A 564 -42.10 -14.31 -3.98
N SER A 565 -40.99 -13.81 -3.45
CA SER A 565 -40.05 -12.96 -4.19
C SER A 565 -39.43 -13.68 -5.40
N LEU A 566 -38.97 -14.93 -5.22
CA LEU A 566 -38.45 -15.75 -6.32
C LEU A 566 -39.51 -16.03 -7.39
N LYS A 567 -40.74 -16.36 -6.98
CA LYS A 567 -41.85 -16.58 -7.92
C LYS A 567 -42.23 -15.31 -8.70
N HIS A 568 -42.13 -14.13 -8.08
CA HIS A 568 -42.39 -12.87 -8.78
C HIS A 568 -41.28 -12.54 -9.77
N LEU A 569 -40.01 -12.71 -9.38
CA LEU A 569 -38.90 -12.54 -10.31
C LEU A 569 -39.02 -13.49 -11.50
N ASP A 570 -39.39 -14.75 -11.27
CA ASP A 570 -39.64 -15.72 -12.33
C ASP A 570 -40.75 -15.26 -13.29
N ARG A 571 -41.91 -14.80 -12.77
CA ARG A 571 -42.98 -14.25 -13.60
C ARG A 571 -42.51 -13.03 -14.40
N PHE A 572 -41.80 -12.11 -13.75
CA PHE A 572 -41.24 -10.91 -14.38
C PHE A 572 -40.33 -11.28 -15.56
N LEU A 573 -39.39 -12.22 -15.36
CA LEU A 573 -38.50 -12.69 -16.42
C LEU A 573 -39.25 -13.40 -17.55
N ASN A 574 -40.24 -14.24 -17.23
CA ASN A 574 -41.04 -14.93 -18.23
C ASN A 574 -41.89 -13.97 -19.07
N GLU A 575 -42.49 -12.94 -18.47
CA GLU A 575 -43.25 -11.92 -19.20
C GLU A 575 -42.34 -11.05 -20.06
N PHE A 576 -41.21 -10.60 -19.50
CA PHE A 576 -40.18 -9.89 -20.26
C PHE A 576 -39.76 -10.66 -21.51
N LEU A 577 -39.56 -11.98 -21.39
CA LEU A 577 -39.15 -12.81 -22.51
C LEU A 577 -40.26 -13.04 -23.54
N LYS A 578 -41.52 -13.17 -23.10
CA LYS A 578 -42.67 -13.19 -24.03
C LYS A 578 -42.75 -11.91 -24.85
N CYS A 579 -42.50 -10.75 -24.24
CA CYS A 579 -42.44 -9.46 -24.94
C CYS A 579 -41.26 -9.35 -25.90
N SER A 580 -40.15 -10.06 -25.63
CA SER A 580 -38.89 -9.95 -26.36
C SER A 580 -38.76 -10.75 -27.68
N ASN A 581 -39.80 -11.49 -28.09
CA ASN A 581 -39.81 -12.37 -29.28
C ASN A 581 -38.59 -13.31 -29.38
N GLN A 582 -38.63 -14.38 -28.57
CA GLN A 582 -37.74 -15.57 -28.52
C GLN A 582 -36.55 -15.64 -29.51
N ALA A 583 -35.44 -14.99 -29.18
CA ALA A 583 -34.14 -15.22 -29.84
C ALA A 583 -33.42 -16.49 -29.34
N LEU A 584 -33.80 -17.02 -28.17
CA LEU A 584 -33.10 -18.13 -27.50
C LEU A 584 -33.49 -19.53 -28.02
N HIS A 585 -34.60 -19.66 -28.78
CA HIS A 585 -35.22 -20.93 -29.15
C HIS A 585 -35.08 -21.32 -30.64
N LYS A 586 -34.07 -20.84 -31.37
CA LYS A 586 -33.80 -21.42 -32.70
C LYS A 586 -33.41 -22.89 -32.54
N ASN A 587 -34.31 -23.79 -32.97
CA ASN A 587 -34.14 -25.23 -32.95
C ASN A 587 -33.00 -25.62 -33.90
N VAL A 588 -31.82 -25.86 -33.35
CA VAL A 588 -30.78 -26.61 -34.05
C VAL A 588 -31.02 -28.06 -33.70
N THR A 589 -31.32 -28.89 -34.70
CA THR A 589 -31.54 -30.33 -34.54
C THR A 589 -30.19 -31.04 -34.35
N ASN A 590 -29.58 -30.88 -33.18
CA ASN A 590 -28.37 -31.62 -32.81
C ASN A 590 -28.77 -32.94 -32.13
N SER A 591 -28.47 -34.07 -32.79
CA SER A 591 -28.84 -35.41 -32.33
C SER A 591 -27.71 -36.18 -31.61
N GLU A 592 -26.56 -35.56 -31.34
CA GLU A 592 -25.44 -36.20 -30.63
C GLU A 592 -24.81 -35.29 -29.57
N SER A 593 -24.29 -35.89 -28.49
CA SER A 593 -23.48 -35.24 -27.46
C SER A 593 -22.19 -34.66 -28.08
N GLN A 594 -22.10 -33.34 -28.17
CA GLN A 594 -21.00 -32.62 -28.81
C GLN A 594 -20.16 -31.88 -27.77
N GLN A 595 -19.18 -32.58 -27.20
CA GLN A 595 -18.16 -31.99 -26.32
C GLN A 595 -16.81 -32.05 -27.03
N TYR A 596 -16.10 -30.92 -27.03
CA TYR A 596 -14.90 -30.74 -27.83
C TYR A 596 -13.72 -30.24 -26.99
N LEU A 597 -12.53 -30.81 -27.19
CA LEU A 597 -11.27 -30.34 -26.63
C LEU A 597 -10.53 -29.50 -27.68
N VAL A 598 -10.27 -28.24 -27.36
CA VAL A 598 -9.44 -27.33 -28.13
C VAL A 598 -8.05 -27.33 -27.51
N THR A 599 -7.12 -28.03 -28.17
CA THR A 599 -5.71 -28.06 -27.76
C THR A 599 -5.02 -26.79 -28.23
N LEU A 600 -4.50 -26.00 -27.29
CA LEU A 600 -3.72 -24.80 -27.59
C LEU A 600 -2.25 -25.19 -27.82
N ASN A 601 -1.70 -24.84 -28.98
CA ASN A 601 -0.32 -25.14 -29.32
C ASN A 601 0.64 -24.21 -28.54
N SER A 602 1.57 -24.78 -27.76
CA SER A 602 2.56 -24.02 -26.99
C SER A 602 3.73 -23.50 -27.86
N THR A 603 3.45 -22.87 -29.00
CA THR A 603 4.49 -22.53 -29.98
C THR A 603 5.39 -21.36 -29.58
N TYR A 604 5.08 -20.63 -28.51
CA TYR A 604 5.93 -19.54 -27.99
C TYR A 604 6.53 -19.90 -26.63
N HIS A 605 7.53 -20.77 -26.63
CA HIS A 605 8.51 -20.78 -25.54
C HIS A 605 9.43 -19.55 -25.71
N MET A 606 9.00 -18.39 -25.19
CA MET A 606 9.95 -17.29 -24.96
C MET A 606 10.82 -17.67 -23.75
N PRO A 607 12.16 -17.61 -23.86
CA PRO A 607 13.08 -18.15 -22.86
C PRO A 607 13.16 -17.36 -21.54
N ASP A 608 12.52 -16.19 -21.42
CA ASP A 608 12.54 -15.37 -20.20
C ASP A 608 11.18 -15.34 -19.49
N LYS A 609 11.06 -16.07 -18.38
CA LYS A 609 9.87 -16.14 -17.50
C LYS A 609 9.55 -14.86 -16.72
N ASN A 610 10.31 -13.78 -16.91
CA ASN A 610 10.37 -12.70 -15.92
C ASN A 610 9.42 -11.53 -16.16
N LEU A 611 8.68 -11.43 -17.28
CA LEU A 611 7.65 -10.39 -17.44
C LEU A 611 6.40 -10.89 -18.18
N CYS A 612 5.29 -10.91 -17.43
CA CYS A 612 3.90 -11.07 -17.87
C CYS A 612 3.61 -12.34 -18.68
N GLU A 613 3.35 -13.45 -18.00
CA GLU A 613 2.81 -14.67 -18.62
C GLU A 613 1.34 -14.46 -19.04
N CYS A 614 1.08 -13.71 -20.12
CA CYS A 614 -0.28 -13.67 -20.67
C CYS A 614 -0.61 -15.04 -21.28
N THR A 615 -1.58 -15.75 -20.73
CA THR A 615 -1.91 -17.12 -21.18
C THR A 615 -2.91 -17.15 -22.32
N LEU A 616 -3.69 -16.08 -22.48
CA LEU A 616 -4.68 -15.94 -23.53
C LEU A 616 -4.02 -15.22 -24.71
N ASP A 617 -3.60 -15.97 -25.71
CA ASP A 617 -2.96 -15.42 -26.91
C ASP A 617 -3.97 -15.03 -28.00
N MET A 618 -3.45 -14.42 -29.07
CA MET A 618 -4.23 -14.07 -30.27
C MET A 618 -4.98 -15.28 -30.84
N GLU A 619 -4.35 -16.46 -30.90
CA GLU A 619 -4.96 -17.66 -31.46
C GLU A 619 -6.19 -18.08 -30.64
N THR A 620 -6.07 -18.07 -29.31
CA THR A 620 -7.16 -18.43 -28.39
C THR A 620 -8.38 -17.55 -28.62
N PHE A 621 -8.22 -16.23 -28.67
CA PHE A 621 -9.33 -15.30 -28.93
C PHE A 621 -9.88 -15.42 -30.35
N CYS A 622 -9.02 -15.70 -31.33
CA CYS A 622 -9.46 -15.90 -32.71
C CYS A 622 -10.36 -17.15 -32.84
N ILE A 623 -9.97 -18.26 -32.22
CA ILE A 623 -10.79 -19.48 -32.16
C ILE A 623 -12.09 -19.18 -31.43
N LEU A 624 -12.01 -18.56 -30.25
CA LEU A 624 -13.16 -18.23 -29.41
C LEU A 624 -14.22 -17.43 -30.18
N LEU A 625 -13.82 -16.35 -30.86
CA LEU A 625 -14.74 -15.53 -31.65
C LEU A 625 -15.38 -16.31 -32.80
N ASN A 626 -14.64 -17.20 -33.46
CA ASN A 626 -15.19 -18.03 -34.54
C ASN A 626 -16.15 -19.12 -34.04
N LEU A 627 -15.98 -19.62 -32.82
CA LEU A 627 -16.96 -20.56 -32.25
C LEU A 627 -18.35 -19.91 -32.13
N PHE A 628 -18.40 -18.59 -31.96
CA PHE A 628 -19.65 -17.80 -31.88
C PHE A 628 -20.06 -17.15 -33.22
N ASN A 629 -19.65 -17.69 -34.37
CA ASN A 629 -19.85 -17.10 -35.71
C ASN A 629 -21.29 -16.75 -36.13
N ASP A 630 -22.31 -17.23 -35.40
CA ASP A 630 -23.73 -16.98 -35.70
C ASP A 630 -24.40 -15.93 -34.79
N ARG A 631 -23.86 -15.67 -33.59
CA ARG A 631 -24.40 -14.70 -32.62
C ARG A 631 -23.34 -14.21 -31.65
N LEU A 632 -23.52 -13.02 -31.07
CA LEU A 632 -22.61 -12.55 -30.04
C LEU A 632 -22.69 -13.48 -28.81
N PRO A 633 -21.56 -13.82 -28.19
CA PRO A 633 -21.57 -14.59 -26.95
C PRO A 633 -22.23 -13.80 -25.83
N ILE A 634 -22.90 -14.52 -24.93
CA ILE A 634 -23.34 -13.99 -23.64
C ILE A 634 -22.25 -14.34 -22.62
N ALA A 635 -21.97 -13.47 -21.66
CA ALA A 635 -21.00 -13.75 -20.60
C ALA A 635 -21.28 -15.10 -19.88
N SER A 636 -22.56 -15.46 -19.68
CA SER A 636 -22.96 -16.72 -19.05
C SER A 636 -22.65 -18.00 -19.85
N GLN A 637 -22.25 -17.87 -21.12
CA GLN A 637 -21.80 -18.96 -22.00
C GLN A 637 -20.32 -19.28 -21.86
N ILE A 638 -19.55 -18.43 -21.15
CA ILE A 638 -18.11 -18.58 -21.00
C ILE A 638 -17.79 -18.76 -19.51
N LEU A 639 -17.04 -19.81 -19.18
CA LEU A 639 -16.52 -20.07 -17.85
C LEU A 639 -15.02 -19.77 -17.82
N TRP A 640 -14.63 -18.74 -17.07
CA TRP A 640 -13.23 -18.35 -16.87
C TRP A 640 -12.69 -19.05 -15.61
N CYS A 641 -11.91 -20.13 -15.74
CA CYS A 641 -11.63 -21.01 -14.61
C CYS A 641 -10.63 -20.51 -13.54
N SER A 642 -9.98 -19.35 -13.69
CA SER A 642 -8.96 -18.94 -12.72
C SER A 642 -9.51 -18.39 -11.40
N GLU A 643 -10.76 -17.93 -11.37
CA GLU A 643 -11.35 -17.20 -10.22
C GLU A 643 -12.74 -17.72 -9.81
N ILE A 644 -13.07 -18.96 -10.20
CA ILE A 644 -14.39 -19.56 -9.96
C ILE A 644 -14.42 -20.44 -8.72
N ASN A 645 -15.59 -20.54 -8.11
CA ASN A 645 -15.87 -21.50 -7.04
C ASN A 645 -16.67 -22.72 -7.58
N GLU A 646 -16.96 -23.66 -6.68
CA GLU A 646 -17.70 -24.90 -6.99
C GLU A 646 -19.14 -24.61 -7.45
N ASP A 647 -19.83 -23.65 -6.82
CA ASP A 647 -21.21 -23.27 -7.17
C ASP A 647 -21.31 -22.68 -8.58
N ASP A 648 -20.32 -21.87 -8.99
CA ASP A 648 -20.26 -21.29 -10.33
C ASP A 648 -20.11 -22.38 -11.41
N ILE A 649 -19.34 -23.43 -11.13
CA ILE A 649 -19.19 -24.59 -12.02
C ILE A 649 -20.54 -25.29 -12.17
N HIS A 650 -21.19 -25.65 -11.06
CA HIS A 650 -22.49 -26.34 -11.11
C HIS A 650 -23.56 -25.51 -11.82
N LEU A 651 -23.60 -24.20 -11.57
CA LEU A 651 -24.51 -23.28 -12.26
C LEU A 651 -24.22 -23.24 -13.76
N PHE A 652 -22.95 -23.17 -14.16
CA PHE A 652 -22.54 -23.19 -15.56
C PHE A 652 -22.99 -24.48 -16.26
N PHE A 653 -22.72 -25.65 -15.67
CA PHE A 653 -23.15 -26.94 -16.24
C PHE A 653 -24.68 -27.11 -16.22
N SER A 654 -25.39 -26.52 -15.26
CA SER A 654 -26.85 -26.45 -15.26
C SER A 654 -27.37 -25.66 -16.48
N ARG A 655 -26.70 -24.58 -16.89
CA ARG A 655 -27.00 -23.84 -18.14
C ARG A 655 -26.78 -24.71 -19.36
N ILE A 656 -25.68 -25.46 -19.42
CA ILE A 656 -25.38 -26.38 -20.54
C ILE A 656 -26.51 -27.39 -20.74
N ARG A 657 -27.00 -27.98 -19.65
CA ARG A 657 -28.12 -28.95 -19.69
C ARG A 657 -29.44 -28.32 -20.13
N THR A 658 -29.67 -27.07 -19.74
CA THR A 658 -30.95 -26.37 -20.02
C THR A 658 -31.01 -25.75 -21.41
N PHE A 659 -29.90 -25.21 -21.91
CA PHE A 659 -29.85 -24.50 -23.19
C PHE A 659 -29.11 -25.34 -24.24
N SER A 660 -29.75 -26.42 -24.70
CA SER A 660 -29.16 -27.38 -25.63
C SER A 660 -28.78 -26.82 -27.01
N ASN A 661 -29.40 -25.71 -27.41
CA ASN A 661 -29.08 -25.00 -28.66
C ASN A 661 -27.96 -23.96 -28.49
N MET A 662 -27.25 -23.98 -27.36
CA MET A 662 -26.18 -23.04 -27.06
C MET A 662 -24.78 -23.62 -27.14
N ILE A 663 -23.83 -22.72 -27.42
CA ILE A 663 -22.41 -23.00 -27.40
C ILE A 663 -21.89 -22.46 -26.07
N PHE A 664 -21.13 -23.29 -25.38
CA PHE A 664 -20.50 -23.00 -24.12
C PHE A 664 -18.99 -23.22 -24.24
N VAL A 665 -18.22 -22.37 -23.56
CA VAL A 665 -16.77 -22.41 -23.61
C VAL A 665 -16.21 -22.38 -22.20
N ILE A 666 -15.22 -23.23 -21.93
CA ILE A 666 -14.49 -23.29 -20.67
C ILE A 666 -13.03 -22.98 -20.97
N LEU A 667 -12.50 -21.92 -20.35
CA LEU A 667 -11.16 -21.36 -20.55
C LEU A 667 -10.33 -21.44 -19.27
N ASP A 668 -9.00 -21.45 -19.42
CA ASP A 668 -8.04 -21.46 -18.31
C ASP A 668 -8.19 -22.65 -17.33
N ILE A 669 -8.65 -23.81 -17.82
CA ILE A 669 -8.78 -25.04 -17.00
C ILE A 669 -7.45 -25.40 -16.33
N ASP A 670 -6.34 -25.14 -17.01
CA ASP A 670 -4.99 -25.45 -16.56
C ASP A 670 -4.50 -24.55 -15.42
N LYS A 671 -5.12 -23.38 -15.20
CA LYS A 671 -4.83 -22.51 -14.06
C LYS A 671 -5.62 -22.86 -12.82
N MET A 672 -6.66 -23.66 -12.96
CA MET A 672 -7.58 -23.95 -11.87
C MET A 672 -6.95 -24.93 -10.87
N HIS A 673 -7.26 -24.72 -9.58
CA HIS A 673 -6.87 -25.64 -8.50
C HIS A 673 -7.34 -27.07 -8.79
N SER A 674 -6.50 -28.06 -8.47
CA SER A 674 -6.73 -29.48 -8.79
C SER A 674 -8.12 -29.98 -8.37
N ARG A 675 -8.55 -29.65 -7.15
CA ARG A 675 -9.89 -29.97 -6.64
C ARG A 675 -11.02 -29.48 -7.54
N LEU A 676 -11.01 -28.22 -7.95
CA LEU A 676 -12.07 -27.66 -8.80
C LEU A 676 -11.98 -28.23 -10.23
N ARG A 677 -10.75 -28.53 -10.70
CA ARG A 677 -10.53 -29.22 -11.98
C ARG A 677 -11.20 -30.58 -12.00
N GLU A 678 -11.12 -31.33 -10.92
CA GLU A 678 -11.85 -32.59 -10.78
C GLU A 678 -13.37 -32.38 -10.84
N VAL A 679 -13.91 -31.33 -10.23
CA VAL A 679 -15.35 -31.01 -10.31
C VAL A 679 -15.79 -30.77 -11.76
N VAL A 680 -15.06 -29.92 -12.51
CA VAL A 680 -15.35 -29.66 -13.95
C VAL A 680 -15.29 -30.95 -14.77
N LEU A 681 -14.30 -31.80 -14.51
CA LEU A 681 -14.12 -33.07 -15.21
C LEU A 681 -15.21 -34.10 -14.85
N ASN A 682 -15.67 -34.13 -13.60
CA ASN A 682 -16.79 -34.98 -13.18
C ASN A 682 -18.10 -34.52 -13.86
N GLU A 683 -18.34 -33.21 -13.92
CA GLU A 683 -19.49 -32.64 -14.63
C GLU A 683 -19.46 -32.95 -16.15
N GLN A 684 -18.27 -32.94 -16.76
CA GLN A 684 -18.03 -33.36 -18.14
C GLN A 684 -18.40 -34.85 -18.36
N ASP A 685 -17.98 -35.73 -17.44
CA ASP A 685 -18.34 -37.16 -17.48
C ASP A 685 -19.86 -37.37 -17.29
N LEU A 686 -20.51 -36.58 -16.42
CA LEU A 686 -21.96 -36.61 -16.23
C LEU A 686 -22.71 -36.17 -17.50
N LEU A 687 -22.25 -35.12 -18.18
CA LEU A 687 -22.83 -34.69 -19.46
C LEU A 687 -22.69 -35.80 -20.52
N THR A 688 -21.53 -36.46 -20.58
CA THR A 688 -21.27 -37.55 -21.54
C THR A 688 -22.22 -38.73 -21.35
N ASN A 689 -22.54 -39.04 -20.09
CA ASN A 689 -23.44 -40.15 -19.75
C ASN A 689 -24.93 -39.76 -19.81
N SER A 690 -25.24 -38.47 -19.98
CA SER A 690 -26.62 -37.98 -20.09
C SER A 690 -27.27 -38.44 -21.39
N ARG A 691 -28.52 -38.88 -21.31
CA ARG A 691 -29.37 -39.15 -22.49
C ARG A 691 -30.09 -37.89 -22.98
N GLU A 692 -30.16 -36.85 -22.15
CA GLU A 692 -30.83 -35.61 -22.49
C GLU A 692 -29.91 -34.75 -23.38
N PRO A 693 -30.46 -34.09 -24.41
CA PRO A 693 -29.69 -33.17 -25.23
C PRO A 693 -29.19 -32.01 -24.38
N HIS A 694 -27.91 -31.68 -24.52
CA HIS A 694 -27.25 -30.59 -23.82
C HIS A 694 -26.51 -29.69 -24.82
N GLY A 695 -26.07 -28.51 -24.38
CA GLY A 695 -25.36 -27.54 -25.22
C GLY A 695 -24.02 -28.07 -25.73
N ILE A 696 -23.51 -27.49 -26.82
CA ILE A 696 -22.17 -27.80 -27.34
C ILE A 696 -21.15 -27.16 -26.40
N VAL A 697 -20.15 -27.93 -25.95
CA VAL A 697 -19.14 -27.45 -24.99
C VAL A 697 -17.75 -27.54 -25.60
N TYR A 698 -16.98 -26.45 -25.52
CA TYR A 698 -15.58 -26.40 -25.92
C TYR A 698 -14.69 -26.18 -24.68
N TYR A 699 -13.79 -27.12 -24.44
CA TYR A 699 -12.81 -27.10 -23.36
C TYR A 699 -11.47 -26.64 -23.93
N PHE A 700 -10.94 -25.50 -23.46
CA PHE A 700 -9.63 -25.01 -23.86
C PHE A 700 -8.59 -25.44 -22.84
N SER A 701 -7.56 -26.14 -23.30
CA SER A 701 -6.48 -26.60 -22.44
C SER A 701 -5.20 -26.85 -23.23
N ARG A 702 -4.06 -26.60 -22.57
CA ARG A 702 -2.70 -26.93 -22.98
C ARG A 702 -2.25 -28.28 -22.42
N GLU A 703 -2.74 -28.66 -21.23
CA GLU A 703 -2.29 -29.85 -20.49
C GLU A 703 -3.14 -31.10 -20.73
N LEU A 704 -4.43 -30.93 -21.00
CA LEU A 704 -5.36 -32.03 -21.22
C LEU A 704 -5.02 -32.69 -22.56
N THR A 705 -4.38 -33.85 -22.47
CA THR A 705 -3.84 -34.60 -23.62
C THR A 705 -4.55 -35.93 -23.87
N THR A 706 -5.59 -36.26 -23.09
CA THR A 706 -6.10 -37.64 -22.99
C THR A 706 -7.50 -37.89 -23.57
N TYR A 707 -7.68 -39.11 -24.08
CA TYR A 707 -8.92 -39.72 -24.58
C TYR A 707 -9.95 -39.93 -23.45
N ARG A 708 -10.52 -38.85 -22.91
CA ARG A 708 -11.71 -38.95 -22.05
C ARG A 708 -12.94 -39.34 -22.88
N ARG A 709 -13.78 -40.20 -22.33
CA ARG A 709 -15.00 -40.66 -23.01
C ARG A 709 -15.89 -39.45 -23.28
N GLY A 710 -16.40 -39.33 -24.51
CA GLY A 710 -17.30 -38.24 -24.91
C GLY A 710 -16.63 -36.94 -25.35
N LEU A 711 -15.34 -36.74 -25.03
CA LEU A 711 -14.59 -35.54 -25.40
C LEU A 711 -13.86 -35.74 -26.74
N LYS A 712 -14.33 -35.07 -27.80
CA LYS A 712 -13.76 -35.15 -29.16
C LYS A 712 -12.71 -34.07 -29.38
N PHE A 713 -11.62 -34.35 -30.08
CA PHE A 713 -10.68 -33.28 -30.46
C PHE A 713 -11.33 -32.32 -31.47
N PHE A 714 -11.21 -31.01 -31.23
CA PHE A 714 -11.62 -30.00 -32.19
C PHE A 714 -10.46 -29.69 -33.14
N HIS A 715 -10.61 -30.06 -34.40
CA HIS A 715 -9.66 -29.64 -35.42
C HIS A 715 -9.92 -28.17 -35.80
N VAL A 716 -9.09 -27.26 -35.28
CA VAL A 716 -9.18 -25.83 -35.57
C VAL A 716 -8.93 -25.57 -37.06
N PRO A 717 -9.93 -25.06 -37.82
CA PRO A 717 -9.72 -24.71 -39.23
C PRO A 717 -8.70 -23.58 -39.38
N SER A 718 -7.90 -23.59 -40.45
CA SER A 718 -6.90 -22.53 -40.69
C SER A 718 -7.52 -21.12 -40.77
N ALA A 719 -8.75 -21.00 -41.28
CA ALA A 719 -9.51 -19.76 -41.31
C ALA A 719 -9.78 -19.18 -39.91
N TYR A 720 -9.83 -20.03 -38.86
CA TYR A 720 -10.12 -19.61 -37.50
C TYR A 720 -8.93 -18.89 -36.83
N ARG A 721 -7.76 -18.92 -37.48
CA ARG A 721 -6.53 -18.28 -36.99
C ARG A 721 -6.27 -16.91 -37.61
N ASN A 722 -7.10 -16.46 -38.56
CA ASN A 722 -6.89 -15.21 -39.27
C ASN A 722 -7.62 -14.04 -38.59
N ALA A 723 -6.89 -13.23 -37.81
CA ALA A 723 -7.43 -12.09 -37.07
C ALA A 723 -8.18 -11.07 -37.95
N GLY A 724 -7.71 -10.79 -39.18
CA GLY A 724 -8.34 -9.81 -40.06
C GLY A 724 -9.69 -10.27 -40.62
N GLN A 725 -9.81 -11.57 -40.91
CA GLN A 725 -11.09 -12.16 -41.31
C GLN A 725 -12.09 -12.13 -40.14
N ILE A 726 -11.60 -12.31 -38.91
CA ILE A 726 -12.42 -12.34 -37.69
C ILE A 726 -12.99 -10.96 -37.38
N HIS A 727 -12.18 -9.90 -37.47
CA HIS A 727 -12.68 -8.53 -37.32
C HIS A 727 -13.85 -8.23 -38.27
N THR A 728 -13.70 -8.64 -39.54
CA THR A 728 -14.75 -8.48 -40.55
C THR A 728 -16.01 -9.30 -40.21
N ASN A 729 -15.85 -10.52 -39.74
CA ASN A 729 -16.97 -11.38 -39.34
C ASN A 729 -17.69 -10.83 -38.11
N LEU A 730 -16.95 -10.33 -37.12
CA LEU A 730 -17.50 -9.72 -35.91
C LEU A 730 -18.34 -8.48 -36.24
N ASN A 731 -17.85 -7.59 -37.12
CA ASN A 731 -18.63 -6.42 -37.57
C ASN A 731 -19.92 -6.82 -38.30
N LYS A 732 -19.87 -7.84 -39.18
CA LYS A 732 -21.08 -8.40 -39.81
C LYS A 732 -22.04 -8.98 -38.78
N LEU A 733 -21.51 -9.54 -37.70
CA LEU A 733 -22.30 -10.15 -36.65
C LEU A 733 -22.99 -9.09 -35.79
N PHE A 734 -22.31 -8.01 -35.41
CA PHE A 734 -22.93 -6.82 -34.80
C PHE A 734 -24.09 -6.29 -35.65
N GLN A 735 -23.86 -6.13 -36.95
CA GLN A 735 -24.90 -5.70 -37.92
C GLN A 735 -26.10 -6.65 -37.95
N ARG A 736 -25.88 -7.97 -37.98
CA ARG A 736 -26.95 -8.98 -37.96
C ARG A 736 -27.77 -8.93 -36.67
N THR A 737 -27.15 -8.59 -35.55
CA THR A 737 -27.80 -8.47 -34.24
C THR A 737 -28.43 -7.10 -33.97
N ASN A 738 -28.41 -6.18 -34.95
CA ASN A 738 -28.85 -4.78 -34.77
C ASN A 738 -28.18 -4.07 -33.57
N ARG A 739 -26.94 -4.43 -33.26
CA ARG A 739 -26.14 -3.75 -32.23
C ARG A 739 -25.10 -2.84 -32.89
N ILE A 740 -24.94 -1.64 -32.36
CA ILE A 740 -23.90 -0.72 -32.80
C ILE A 740 -22.56 -1.21 -32.21
N PRO A 741 -21.55 -1.54 -33.06
CA PRO A 741 -20.26 -1.93 -32.55
C PRO A 741 -19.57 -0.74 -31.85
N PRO A 742 -18.87 -0.96 -30.71
CA PRO A 742 -18.10 0.10 -30.08
C PRO A 742 -16.95 0.54 -31.00
N LYS A 743 -16.71 1.85 -31.09
CA LYS A 743 -15.55 2.41 -31.78
C LYS A 743 -14.36 2.35 -30.86
N ILE A 744 -13.27 1.75 -31.31
CA ILE A 744 -12.06 1.58 -30.50
C ILE A 744 -10.91 2.25 -31.22
N HIS A 745 -10.23 3.15 -30.54
CA HIS A 745 -9.03 3.85 -30.99
C HIS A 745 -7.89 3.44 -30.06
N ILE A 746 -6.87 2.79 -30.62
CA ILE A 746 -5.75 2.25 -29.86
C ILE A 746 -4.54 3.14 -30.11
N ILE A 747 -3.97 3.69 -29.05
CA ILE A 747 -2.84 4.62 -29.14
C ILE A 747 -1.63 3.95 -28.48
N CYS A 748 -0.64 3.62 -29.31
CA CYS A 748 0.56 2.91 -28.91
C CYS A 748 1.79 3.78 -29.15
N GLY A 749 2.88 3.53 -28.43
CA GLY A 749 4.12 4.29 -28.57
C GLY A 749 5.04 4.07 -27.39
N LYS A 750 6.33 4.38 -27.57
CA LYS A 750 7.31 4.30 -26.48
C LYS A 750 6.92 5.23 -25.33
N GLU A 751 7.48 4.97 -24.15
CA GLU A 751 7.32 5.88 -23.01
C GLU A 751 7.83 7.29 -23.34
N GLY A 752 7.12 8.31 -22.88
CA GLY A 752 7.53 9.70 -23.11
C GLY A 752 7.36 10.24 -24.54
N THR A 753 6.69 9.53 -25.47
CA THR A 753 6.45 10.03 -26.84
C THR A 753 5.30 11.05 -26.97
N GLY A 754 4.56 11.32 -25.89
CA GLY A 754 3.46 12.29 -25.89
C GLY A 754 2.05 11.71 -26.11
N LYS A 755 1.86 10.39 -26.02
CA LYS A 755 0.57 9.68 -26.18
C LYS A 755 -0.59 10.36 -25.44
N THR A 756 -0.50 10.46 -24.11
CA THR A 756 -1.57 11.04 -23.27
C THR A 756 -1.87 12.49 -23.64
N HIS A 757 -0.85 13.28 -23.97
CA HIS A 757 -1.07 14.67 -24.36
C HIS A 757 -1.81 14.78 -25.69
N ARG A 758 -1.43 13.95 -26.68
CA ARG A 758 -2.13 13.88 -27.97
C ARG A 758 -3.61 13.54 -27.76
N ILE A 759 -3.91 12.59 -26.87
CA ILE A 759 -5.28 12.21 -26.52
C ILE A 759 -6.05 13.39 -25.92
N LYS A 760 -5.46 14.04 -24.91
CA LYS A 760 -6.05 15.18 -24.22
C LYS A 760 -6.36 16.34 -25.15
N THR A 761 -5.48 16.63 -26.11
CA THR A 761 -5.65 17.79 -26.99
C THR A 761 -6.53 17.53 -28.22
N GLN A 762 -6.53 16.31 -28.75
CA GLN A 762 -7.22 16.02 -30.01
C GLN A 762 -8.58 15.33 -29.83
N TYR A 763 -8.76 14.58 -28.74
CA TYR A 763 -9.90 13.66 -28.62
C TYR A 763 -10.74 13.87 -27.37
N MET A 764 -10.16 14.39 -26.28
CA MET A 764 -10.91 14.59 -25.04
C MET A 764 -11.73 15.86 -25.04
N ASN A 765 -12.89 15.77 -24.40
CA ASN A 765 -13.73 16.88 -24.01
C ASN A 765 -14.00 16.83 -22.49
N GLU A 766 -14.68 17.84 -21.96
CA GLU A 766 -15.02 17.92 -20.52
C GLU A 766 -15.87 16.72 -20.03
N ASN A 767 -16.58 16.07 -20.95
CA ASN A 767 -17.45 14.91 -20.67
C ASN A 767 -16.74 13.56 -20.90
N THR A 768 -15.42 13.48 -21.02
CA THR A 768 -14.74 12.19 -21.27
C THR A 768 -14.50 11.43 -19.96
N LEU A 769 -15.01 10.20 -19.87
CA LEU A 769 -14.77 9.33 -18.73
C LEU A 769 -13.36 8.74 -18.78
N CYS A 770 -12.52 9.04 -17.80
CA CYS A 770 -11.12 8.64 -17.78
C CYS A 770 -10.86 7.56 -16.71
N PHE A 771 -10.25 6.44 -17.12
CA PHE A 771 -9.78 5.38 -16.21
C PHE A 771 -8.31 5.09 -16.42
N SER A 772 -7.62 4.78 -15.33
CA SER A 772 -6.26 4.23 -15.37
C SER A 772 -6.25 2.85 -14.74
N ILE A 773 -5.69 1.88 -15.45
CA ILE A 773 -5.55 0.49 -15.01
C ILE A 773 -4.07 0.27 -14.70
N ASN A 774 -3.78 0.23 -13.40
CA ASN A 774 -2.45 -0.02 -12.85
C ASN A 774 -2.38 -1.50 -12.45
N ASP A 775 -1.81 -1.83 -11.29
CA ASP A 775 -1.56 -3.18 -10.79
C ASP A 775 -2.82 -4.00 -10.42
N LYS A 776 -3.97 -3.35 -10.19
CA LYS A 776 -5.23 -3.99 -9.82
C LYS A 776 -6.39 -3.49 -10.66
N LEU A 777 -7.31 -4.40 -11.00
CA LEU A 777 -8.55 -4.08 -11.70
C LEU A 777 -9.75 -4.27 -10.75
N SER A 778 -10.39 -3.16 -10.34
CA SER A 778 -11.65 -3.23 -9.58
C SER A 778 -12.82 -3.17 -10.54
N LEU A 779 -13.38 -4.34 -10.88
CA LEU A 779 -14.56 -4.43 -11.75
C LEU A 779 -15.75 -3.65 -11.17
N SER A 780 -15.96 -3.70 -9.86
CA SER A 780 -17.06 -2.96 -9.22
C SER A 780 -16.93 -1.45 -9.41
N SER A 781 -15.72 -0.89 -9.24
CA SER A 781 -15.47 0.54 -9.42
C SER A 781 -15.63 0.95 -10.88
N LEU A 782 -15.16 0.11 -11.81
CA LEU A 782 -15.31 0.34 -13.25
C LEU A 782 -16.79 0.33 -13.67
N ILE A 783 -17.55 -0.65 -13.21
CA ILE A 783 -19.00 -0.77 -13.46
C ILE A 783 -19.76 0.45 -12.91
N SER A 784 -19.53 0.82 -11.65
CA SER A 784 -20.18 1.99 -11.03
C SER A 784 -19.89 3.27 -11.80
N ALA A 785 -18.64 3.49 -12.21
CA ALA A 785 -18.30 4.70 -12.95
C ALA A 785 -18.88 4.68 -14.38
N PHE A 786 -19.01 3.53 -15.04
CA PHE A 786 -19.78 3.43 -16.29
C PHE A 786 -21.26 3.71 -16.12
N LEU A 787 -21.89 3.21 -15.05
CA LEU A 787 -23.30 3.44 -14.76
C LEU A 787 -23.59 4.91 -14.46
N SER A 788 -22.77 5.53 -13.60
CA SER A 788 -22.84 6.95 -13.29
C SER A 788 -22.66 7.80 -14.56
N TYR A 789 -21.68 7.46 -15.40
CA TYR A 789 -21.44 8.17 -16.64
C TYR A 789 -22.58 8.01 -17.67
N ASP A 790 -23.09 6.79 -17.88
CA ASP A 790 -24.18 6.56 -18.84
C ASP A 790 -25.48 7.25 -18.43
N SER A 791 -25.71 7.39 -17.12
CA SER A 791 -26.88 8.09 -16.56
C SER A 791 -26.81 9.61 -16.70
N THR A 792 -25.60 10.20 -16.73
CA THR A 792 -25.39 11.66 -16.80
C THR A 792 -25.27 12.17 -18.23
N ILE A 793 -24.80 11.33 -19.16
CA ILE A 793 -24.54 11.76 -20.54
C ILE A 793 -25.81 11.75 -21.39
N SER A 794 -26.24 12.93 -21.83
CA SER A 794 -27.33 13.13 -22.79
C SER A 794 -26.91 12.82 -24.23
N ASP A 795 -25.61 12.82 -24.52
CA ASP A 795 -25.08 12.52 -25.85
C ASP A 795 -25.22 11.04 -26.21
N ASN A 796 -25.58 10.78 -27.47
CA ASN A 796 -25.65 9.44 -28.03
C ASN A 796 -24.27 8.81 -28.32
N CYS A 797 -23.16 9.47 -27.96
CA CYS A 797 -21.80 9.01 -28.23
C CYS A 797 -20.89 9.13 -26.99
N PRO A 798 -21.04 8.25 -25.98
CA PRO A 798 -20.19 8.26 -24.79
C PRO A 798 -18.71 8.07 -25.14
N LEU A 799 -17.85 8.88 -24.54
CA LEU A 799 -16.40 8.87 -24.76
C LEU A 799 -15.68 8.35 -23.51
N VAL A 800 -14.93 7.25 -23.67
CA VAL A 800 -14.18 6.62 -22.59
C VAL A 800 -12.70 6.60 -22.95
N TYR A 801 -11.86 7.08 -22.05
CA TYR A 801 -10.41 6.97 -22.12
C TYR A 801 -9.90 5.96 -21.09
N ILE A 802 -9.15 4.96 -21.54
CA ILE A 802 -8.53 3.93 -20.71
C ILE A 802 -7.01 4.00 -20.88
N ASN A 803 -6.33 4.39 -19.81
CA ASN A 803 -4.87 4.36 -19.71
C ASN A 803 -4.41 3.04 -19.09
N ILE A 804 -3.62 2.25 -19.81
CA ILE A 804 -3.15 0.94 -19.34
C ILE A 804 -1.67 1.05 -18.95
N SER A 805 -1.36 0.70 -17.70
CA SER A 805 0.01 0.61 -17.20
C SER A 805 0.71 -0.66 -17.69
N ILE A 806 2.04 -0.63 -17.77
CA ILE A 806 2.86 -1.83 -18.02
C ILE A 806 2.73 -2.88 -16.90
N HIS A 807 2.24 -2.48 -15.73
CA HIS A 807 2.00 -3.37 -14.60
C HIS A 807 0.56 -3.90 -14.54
N ALA A 808 -0.25 -3.67 -15.58
CA ALA A 808 -1.64 -4.09 -15.59
C ALA A 808 -1.80 -5.62 -15.47
N PRO A 809 -2.87 -6.11 -14.81
CA PRO A 809 -3.20 -7.53 -14.80
C PRO A 809 -3.76 -7.93 -16.17
N PHE A 810 -2.87 -8.09 -17.17
CA PHE A 810 -3.25 -8.25 -18.57
C PHE A 810 -4.19 -9.44 -18.84
N ASP A 811 -4.05 -10.55 -18.10
CA ASP A 811 -4.98 -11.68 -18.22
C ASP A 811 -6.41 -11.31 -17.81
N GLU A 812 -6.58 -10.71 -16.63
CA GLU A 812 -7.88 -10.23 -16.14
C GLU A 812 -8.45 -9.13 -17.05
N LEU A 813 -7.57 -8.24 -17.53
CA LEU A 813 -7.93 -7.15 -18.42
C LEU A 813 -8.41 -7.66 -19.79
N ASN A 814 -7.76 -8.66 -20.37
CA ASN A 814 -8.20 -9.28 -21.62
C ASN A 814 -9.60 -9.89 -21.50
N ARG A 815 -9.91 -10.53 -20.36
CA ARG A 815 -11.25 -11.08 -20.09
C ARG A 815 -12.30 -9.99 -19.90
N THR A 816 -11.92 -8.92 -19.19
CA THR A 816 -12.76 -7.74 -18.97
C THR A 816 -13.10 -7.05 -20.29
N LEU A 817 -12.10 -6.81 -21.13
CA LEU A 817 -12.28 -6.20 -22.45
C LEU A 817 -13.06 -7.10 -23.40
N PHE A 818 -12.85 -8.42 -23.34
CA PHE A 818 -13.69 -9.36 -24.09
C PHE A 818 -15.15 -9.27 -23.67
N SER A 819 -15.42 -9.30 -22.36
CA SER A 819 -16.78 -9.22 -21.83
C SER A 819 -17.45 -7.89 -22.21
N LEU A 820 -16.75 -6.78 -22.03
CA LEU A 820 -17.27 -5.45 -22.34
C LEU A 820 -17.47 -5.22 -23.85
N LEU A 821 -16.46 -5.49 -24.67
CA LEU A 821 -16.42 -5.07 -26.07
C LEU A 821 -16.99 -6.11 -27.05
N VAL A 822 -17.01 -7.40 -26.66
CA VAL A 822 -17.56 -8.49 -27.48
C VAL A 822 -18.92 -8.94 -26.95
N CYS A 823 -19.01 -9.33 -25.67
CA CYS A 823 -20.31 -9.72 -25.10
C CYS A 823 -21.25 -8.52 -24.93
N GLY A 824 -20.69 -7.31 -24.84
CA GLY A 824 -21.44 -6.07 -24.58
C GLY A 824 -21.81 -5.89 -23.12
N THR A 825 -21.24 -6.70 -22.22
CA THR A 825 -21.61 -6.73 -20.79
C THR A 825 -20.40 -6.94 -19.90
N LEU A 826 -20.36 -6.20 -18.81
CA LEU A 826 -19.40 -6.40 -17.74
C LEU A 826 -20.14 -6.82 -16.47
N THR A 827 -19.78 -7.96 -15.90
CA THR A 827 -20.35 -8.45 -14.64
C THR A 827 -19.23 -8.69 -13.66
N ASP A 828 -19.39 -8.12 -12.47
CA ASP A 828 -18.51 -8.40 -11.35
C ASP A 828 -19.00 -9.66 -10.62
N PRO A 829 -18.23 -10.76 -10.60
CA PRO A 829 -18.70 -12.05 -10.08
C PRO A 829 -19.00 -12.02 -8.58
N THR A 830 -18.31 -11.19 -7.80
CA THR A 830 -18.43 -11.15 -6.34
C THR A 830 -19.63 -10.33 -5.87
N SER A 831 -19.86 -9.14 -6.45
CA SER A 831 -20.98 -8.26 -6.11
C SER A 831 -22.24 -8.56 -6.92
N GLY A 832 -22.09 -9.24 -8.06
CA GLY A 832 -23.14 -9.42 -9.05
C GLY A 832 -23.51 -8.15 -9.81
N LEU A 833 -22.83 -7.02 -9.59
CA LEU A 833 -23.10 -5.80 -10.34
C LEU A 833 -22.87 -6.03 -11.84
N THR A 834 -23.76 -5.49 -12.66
CA THR A 834 -23.74 -5.70 -14.10
C THR A 834 -23.91 -4.38 -14.83
N PHE A 835 -23.02 -4.10 -15.77
CA PHE A 835 -23.14 -3.05 -16.75
C PHE A 835 -23.29 -3.66 -18.14
N ALA A 836 -24.09 -3.04 -19.00
CA ALA A 836 -24.27 -3.47 -20.38
C ALA A 836 -24.27 -2.25 -21.30
N LEU A 837 -23.54 -2.32 -22.40
CA LEU A 837 -23.49 -1.25 -23.39
C LEU A 837 -24.89 -1.07 -24.00
N SER A 838 -25.39 0.16 -23.96
CA SER A 838 -26.64 0.50 -24.64
C SER A 838 -26.54 0.24 -26.14
N SER A 839 -27.54 -0.43 -26.71
CA SER A 839 -27.61 -0.67 -28.16
C SER A 839 -27.88 0.61 -28.97
N THR A 840 -28.40 1.65 -28.31
CA THR A 840 -28.80 2.93 -28.93
C THR A 840 -27.68 3.95 -28.96
N LYS A 841 -26.65 3.79 -28.12
CA LYS A 841 -25.51 4.71 -28.01
C LYS A 841 -24.28 4.14 -28.74
N THR A 842 -23.53 5.01 -29.40
CA THR A 842 -22.28 4.65 -30.08
C THR A 842 -21.09 4.91 -29.15
N TRP A 843 -20.71 3.91 -28.35
CA TRP A 843 -19.58 4.03 -27.43
C TRP A 843 -18.26 4.16 -28.17
N THR A 844 -17.43 5.12 -27.76
CA THR A 844 -16.08 5.32 -28.30
C THR A 844 -15.04 5.20 -27.20
N PHE A 845 -14.10 4.26 -27.38
CA PHE A 845 -13.03 3.96 -26.44
C PHE A 845 -11.67 4.40 -27.01
N PHE A 846 -10.97 5.28 -26.30
CA PHE A 846 -9.57 5.61 -26.53
C PHE A 846 -8.72 4.81 -25.54
N VAL A 847 -7.91 3.87 -26.03
CA VAL A 847 -7.11 2.99 -25.19
C VAL A 847 -5.63 3.30 -25.40
N GLU A 848 -4.98 3.85 -24.38
CA GLU A 848 -3.53 4.06 -24.36
C GLU A 848 -2.83 2.79 -23.88
N ILE A 849 -1.92 2.26 -24.71
CA ILE A 849 -1.23 0.99 -24.49
C ILE A 849 0.25 1.24 -24.12
N PRO A 850 0.78 0.56 -23.10
CA PRO A 850 2.18 0.68 -22.73
C PRO A 850 3.06 -0.10 -23.70
N TYR A 851 4.31 0.34 -23.87
CA TYR A 851 5.32 -0.36 -24.64
C TYR A 851 6.45 -0.85 -23.73
N SER A 852 6.68 -2.16 -23.70
CA SER A 852 7.82 -2.74 -22.98
C SER A 852 9.02 -2.83 -23.92
N GLY A 853 10.01 -1.97 -23.73
CA GLY A 853 11.25 -2.01 -24.54
C GLY A 853 12.13 -3.25 -24.30
N LYS A 854 11.76 -4.14 -23.36
CA LYS A 854 12.61 -5.23 -22.88
C LYS A 854 12.85 -6.35 -23.89
N HIS A 855 11.98 -6.52 -24.90
CA HIS A 855 12.03 -7.68 -25.81
C HIS A 855 12.36 -7.33 -27.27
N GLN A 856 12.77 -6.09 -27.57
CA GLN A 856 13.00 -5.62 -28.95
C GLN A 856 11.81 -5.85 -29.91
N MET A 857 10.61 -6.13 -29.38
CA MET A 857 9.41 -6.37 -30.17
C MET A 857 8.98 -5.10 -30.88
N GLU A 858 8.43 -5.24 -32.09
CA GLU A 858 7.75 -4.11 -32.71
C GLU A 858 6.52 -3.70 -31.88
N ILE A 859 6.12 -2.42 -31.96
CA ILE A 859 5.00 -1.88 -31.16
C ILE A 859 3.71 -2.69 -31.35
N LYS A 860 3.47 -3.16 -32.59
CA LYS A 860 2.31 -3.99 -32.92
C LYS A 860 2.40 -5.40 -32.34
N GLU A 861 3.59 -5.98 -32.31
CA GLU A 861 3.81 -7.29 -31.68
C GLU A 861 3.63 -7.22 -30.17
N ASN A 862 4.11 -6.16 -29.54
CA ASN A 862 3.87 -5.88 -28.12
C ASN A 862 2.37 -5.75 -27.81
N LEU A 863 1.59 -5.07 -28.67
CA LEU A 863 0.12 -5.03 -28.53
C LEU A 863 -0.51 -6.42 -28.66
N ASN A 864 -0.10 -7.21 -29.66
CA ASN A 864 -0.60 -8.58 -29.85
C ASN A 864 -0.31 -9.48 -28.65
N TYR A 865 0.83 -9.26 -27.99
CA TYR A 865 1.26 -9.99 -26.82
C TYR A 865 0.49 -9.60 -25.56
N LEU A 866 0.39 -8.30 -25.27
CA LEU A 866 -0.23 -7.79 -24.04
C LEU A 866 -1.76 -7.86 -24.09
N LEU A 867 -2.36 -7.42 -25.20
CA LEU A 867 -3.81 -7.23 -25.32
C LEU A 867 -4.32 -7.77 -26.66
N PRO A 868 -4.22 -9.10 -26.89
CA PRO A 868 -4.63 -9.73 -28.13
C PRO A 868 -6.07 -9.41 -28.53
N ILE A 869 -7.00 -9.31 -27.57
CA ILE A 869 -8.38 -8.98 -27.89
C ILE A 869 -8.51 -7.61 -28.58
N LEU A 870 -7.79 -6.60 -28.09
CA LEU A 870 -7.77 -5.27 -28.69
C LEU A 870 -7.14 -5.29 -30.07
N SER A 871 -6.08 -6.08 -30.26
CA SER A 871 -5.47 -6.25 -31.58
C SER A 871 -6.42 -6.86 -32.60
N ILE A 872 -7.35 -7.75 -32.20
CA ILE A 872 -8.35 -8.32 -33.10
C ILE A 872 -9.45 -7.31 -33.43
N ILE A 873 -10.00 -6.64 -32.41
CA ILE A 873 -11.18 -5.78 -32.59
C ILE A 873 -10.85 -4.35 -33.06
N GLY A 874 -9.63 -3.86 -32.82
CA GLY A 874 -9.21 -2.49 -33.12
C GLY A 874 -8.32 -2.32 -34.34
N GLN A 875 -8.19 -3.33 -35.22
CA GLN A 875 -7.21 -3.33 -36.33
C GLN A 875 -7.23 -2.09 -37.23
N SER A 876 -8.40 -1.50 -37.44
CA SER A 876 -8.58 -0.35 -38.34
C SER A 876 -8.18 1.00 -37.73
N SER A 877 -7.88 1.03 -36.42
CA SER A 877 -7.82 2.27 -35.63
C SER A 877 -6.62 2.30 -34.68
N ILE A 878 -5.52 1.65 -35.08
CA ILE A 878 -4.26 1.67 -34.34
C ILE A 878 -3.46 2.88 -34.80
N GLU A 879 -3.20 3.79 -33.87
CA GLU A 879 -2.33 4.93 -34.05
C GLU A 879 -1.02 4.69 -33.29
N ILE A 880 0.10 4.79 -34.00
CA ILE A 880 1.43 4.68 -33.41
C ILE A 880 1.99 6.10 -33.28
N VAL A 881 2.22 6.52 -32.04
CA VAL A 881 2.81 7.82 -31.71
C VAL A 881 4.32 7.64 -31.54
N THR A 882 5.06 8.18 -32.50
CA THR A 882 6.52 8.24 -32.46
C THR A 882 7.00 9.63 -32.03
N ASP A 883 8.28 9.75 -31.69
CA ASP A 883 8.90 11.05 -31.37
C ASP A 883 8.95 12.01 -32.58
N GLU A 884 8.81 11.48 -33.81
CA GLU A 884 8.78 12.25 -35.05
C GLU A 884 7.38 12.81 -35.35
N ASP A 885 6.34 12.06 -35.01
CA ASP A 885 4.94 12.39 -35.33
C ASP A 885 4.29 13.40 -34.37
N TYR A 886 4.88 13.57 -33.19
CA TYR A 886 4.35 14.45 -32.16
C TYR A 886 5.34 15.58 -31.83
N GLN A 887 5.00 16.79 -32.23
CA GLN A 887 5.84 17.97 -32.00
C GLN A 887 5.59 18.61 -30.64
N LEU A 888 6.60 19.29 -30.09
CA LEU A 888 6.46 20.09 -28.87
C LEU A 888 5.34 21.13 -29.07
N HIS A 889 4.38 21.17 -28.13
CA HIS A 889 3.36 22.20 -28.09
C HIS A 889 4.00 23.54 -27.71
N ILE A 890 3.65 24.62 -28.43
CA ILE A 890 4.24 25.94 -28.22
C ILE A 890 3.23 26.81 -27.49
N GLY A 891 3.44 27.01 -26.19
CA GLY A 891 2.76 28.02 -25.38
C GLY A 891 3.61 29.27 -25.21
N GLU A 892 3.22 30.12 -24.24
CA GLU A 892 3.95 31.36 -23.91
C GLU A 892 5.37 31.07 -23.38
N GLU A 893 5.56 29.98 -22.63
CA GLU A 893 6.86 29.62 -22.06
C GLU A 893 7.85 29.16 -23.13
N GLU A 894 7.40 28.28 -24.04
CA GLU A 894 8.20 27.77 -25.14
C GLU A 894 8.53 28.87 -26.16
N GLU A 895 7.58 29.75 -26.46
CA GLU A 895 7.83 30.91 -27.33
C GLU A 895 8.90 31.83 -26.73
N LEU A 896 8.84 32.12 -25.43
CA LEU A 896 9.84 32.97 -24.78
C LEU A 896 11.25 32.34 -24.88
N VAL A 897 11.36 31.04 -24.66
CA VAL A 897 12.62 30.30 -24.83
C VAL A 897 13.12 30.39 -26.27
N ALA A 898 12.26 30.12 -27.25
CA ALA A 898 12.63 30.17 -28.65
C ALA A 898 13.07 31.57 -29.09
N ARG A 899 12.41 32.62 -28.59
CA ARG A 899 12.76 34.02 -28.84
C ARG A 899 14.19 34.34 -28.41
N PHE A 900 14.58 33.93 -27.20
CA PHE A 900 15.94 34.15 -26.70
C PHE A 900 16.97 33.24 -27.37
N LEU A 901 16.59 32.03 -27.77
CA LEU A 901 17.45 31.17 -28.58
C LEU A 901 17.72 31.76 -29.97
N LYS A 902 16.71 32.36 -30.62
CA LYS A 902 16.90 33.14 -31.85
C LYS A 902 17.87 34.28 -31.62
N ALA A 903 17.67 35.07 -30.57
CA ALA A 903 18.55 36.19 -30.23
C ALA A 903 20.00 35.75 -29.94
N TYR A 904 20.18 34.59 -29.32
CA TYR A 904 21.48 33.99 -29.08
C TYR A 904 22.14 33.56 -30.38
N SER A 905 21.40 32.85 -31.24
CA SER A 905 21.92 32.32 -32.51
C SER A 905 22.39 33.40 -33.49
N ASN A 906 21.75 34.57 -33.49
CA ASN A 906 22.09 35.69 -34.37
C ASN A 906 22.94 36.78 -33.69
N GLY A 907 23.40 36.54 -32.44
CA GLY A 907 24.23 37.45 -31.64
C GLY A 907 23.52 38.72 -31.17
N THR A 908 22.21 38.86 -31.40
CA THR A 908 21.45 40.04 -30.94
C THR A 908 21.21 40.05 -29.44
N ILE A 909 21.41 38.91 -28.76
CA ILE A 909 21.41 38.80 -27.30
C ILE A 909 22.55 39.60 -26.62
N ASP A 910 23.53 40.09 -27.37
CA ASP A 910 24.59 40.95 -26.81
C ASP A 910 24.43 42.41 -27.21
N ARG A 911 23.31 42.79 -27.83
CA ARG A 911 23.01 44.18 -28.18
C ARG A 911 22.95 45.01 -26.91
N ARG A 912 23.77 46.06 -26.86
CA ARG A 912 23.75 47.05 -25.78
C ARG A 912 22.66 48.07 -26.04
N PRO A 913 21.80 48.39 -25.07
CA PRO A 913 20.89 49.51 -25.18
C PRO A 913 21.70 50.81 -25.25
N THR A 914 21.36 51.68 -26.19
CA THR A 914 21.88 53.05 -26.20
C THR A 914 21.12 53.88 -25.16
N ILE A 915 21.84 54.46 -24.19
CA ILE A 915 21.32 55.29 -23.07
C ILE A 915 20.24 56.30 -23.50
N GLN A 916 20.34 56.81 -24.73
CA GLN A 916 19.44 57.85 -25.24
C GLN A 916 17.97 57.40 -25.41
N GLN A 917 17.67 56.10 -25.40
CA GLN A 917 16.31 55.63 -25.67
C GLN A 917 15.52 55.19 -24.43
N CYS A 918 16.13 54.83 -23.29
CA CYS A 918 15.43 54.37 -22.05
C CYS A 918 14.24 53.40 -22.27
N VAL A 919 14.14 52.76 -23.43
CA VAL A 919 13.11 51.79 -23.78
C VAL A 919 13.80 50.43 -23.79
N PRO A 920 13.30 49.45 -23.02
CA PRO A 920 13.81 48.08 -23.05
C PRO A 920 13.92 47.60 -24.49
N TYR A 921 15.04 46.97 -24.85
CA TYR A 921 15.14 46.33 -26.15
C TYR A 921 14.19 45.13 -26.17
N GLU A 922 13.05 45.28 -26.85
CA GLU A 922 12.08 44.19 -27.02
C GLU A 922 12.57 43.23 -28.11
N PHE A 923 12.84 41.98 -27.71
CA PHE A 923 13.13 40.92 -28.66
C PHE A 923 11.88 40.58 -29.47
N GLU A 924 12.07 40.36 -30.77
CA GLU A 924 11.00 40.06 -31.72
C GLU A 924 10.18 38.84 -31.29
N VAL A 925 8.89 39.02 -31.01
CA VAL A 925 7.96 37.94 -30.68
C VAL A 925 7.84 36.98 -31.86
N LEU A 926 7.97 35.68 -31.59
CA LEU A 926 7.81 34.64 -32.60
C LEU A 926 6.34 34.23 -32.69
N LYS A 927 5.72 34.44 -33.86
CA LYS A 927 4.32 34.04 -34.10
C LYS A 927 4.19 32.67 -34.78
N ASP A 928 5.25 32.20 -35.44
CA ASP A 928 5.25 30.90 -36.11
C ASP A 928 5.74 29.82 -35.14
N GLU A 929 4.86 28.90 -34.78
CA GLU A 929 5.19 27.77 -33.90
C GLU A 929 6.29 26.88 -34.48
N ASN A 930 6.38 26.75 -35.82
CA ASN A 930 7.43 25.95 -36.45
C ASN A 930 8.80 26.63 -36.32
N GLU A 931 8.83 27.96 -36.40
CA GLU A 931 10.03 28.74 -36.11
C GLU A 931 10.44 28.55 -34.63
N CYS A 932 9.49 28.57 -33.70
CA CYS A 932 9.77 28.31 -32.29
C CYS A 932 10.40 26.93 -32.05
N ARG A 933 9.76 25.87 -32.60
CA ARG A 933 10.26 24.49 -32.51
C ARG A 933 11.66 24.37 -33.11
N HIS A 934 11.93 25.04 -34.22
CA HIS A 934 13.23 24.99 -34.89
C HIS A 934 14.36 25.44 -33.95
N TYR A 935 14.22 26.58 -33.28
CA TYR A 935 15.27 27.08 -32.38
C TYR A 935 15.46 26.21 -31.14
N ILE A 936 14.38 25.68 -30.56
CA ILE A 936 14.45 24.77 -29.41
C ILE A 936 15.16 23.47 -29.80
N TYR A 937 14.73 22.83 -30.90
CA TYR A 937 15.31 21.58 -31.37
C TYR A 937 16.75 21.73 -31.85
N ASP A 938 17.10 22.84 -32.49
CA ASP A 938 18.48 23.12 -32.87
C ASP A 938 19.38 23.28 -31.64
N CYS A 939 18.90 23.95 -30.59
CA CYS A 939 19.61 24.08 -29.31
C CYS A 939 19.87 22.72 -28.66
N ILE A 940 18.83 21.91 -28.49
CA ILE A 940 18.94 20.56 -27.91
C ILE A 940 19.92 19.71 -28.73
N ARG A 941 19.80 19.73 -30.06
CA ARG A 941 20.68 18.97 -30.96
C ARG A 941 22.15 19.37 -30.83
N LYS A 942 22.43 20.67 -30.69
CA LYS A 942 23.80 21.20 -30.58
C LYS A 942 24.42 20.96 -29.20
N HIS A 943 23.65 21.12 -28.13
CA HIS A 943 24.18 21.20 -26.77
C HIS A 943 23.91 19.94 -25.91
N ALA A 944 22.91 19.14 -26.28
CA ALA A 944 22.57 17.87 -25.64
C ALA A 944 22.39 16.72 -26.66
N PRO A 945 23.40 16.42 -27.49
CA PRO A 945 23.27 15.41 -28.55
C PRO A 945 23.12 13.97 -28.03
N TYR A 946 23.58 13.68 -26.80
CA TYR A 946 23.62 12.36 -26.19
C TYR A 946 22.46 12.05 -25.24
N GLY A 947 21.57 13.03 -24.98
CA GLY A 947 20.41 12.84 -24.11
C GLY A 947 19.34 11.93 -24.73
N VAL A 948 18.53 11.29 -23.89
CA VAL A 948 17.36 10.51 -24.34
C VAL A 948 16.38 11.47 -25.00
N ARG A 949 16.25 11.41 -26.33
CA ARG A 949 15.37 12.28 -27.11
C ARG A 949 13.91 11.82 -27.06
N ASN A 950 13.30 11.90 -25.88
CA ASN A 950 11.86 11.75 -25.73
C ASN A 950 11.21 13.11 -25.41
N LYS A 951 9.88 13.22 -25.53
CA LYS A 951 9.16 14.48 -25.29
C LYS A 951 9.22 14.92 -23.84
N THR A 952 9.31 13.98 -22.90
CA THR A 952 9.52 14.31 -21.49
C THR A 952 10.82 15.09 -21.29
N TYR A 953 11.90 14.71 -21.98
CA TYR A 953 13.17 15.43 -21.97
C TYR A 953 13.05 16.79 -22.65
N GLU A 954 12.46 16.86 -23.86
CA GLU A 954 12.25 18.13 -24.58
C GLU A 954 11.48 19.16 -23.71
N ILE A 955 10.41 18.72 -23.06
CA ILE A 955 9.60 19.55 -22.14
C ILE A 955 10.43 19.95 -20.92
N SER A 956 11.13 19.00 -20.30
CA SER A 956 11.93 19.28 -19.09
C SER A 956 13.02 20.30 -19.38
N PHE A 957 13.78 20.09 -20.46
CA PHE A 957 14.84 20.99 -20.92
C PHE A 957 14.28 22.39 -21.20
N THR A 958 13.17 22.47 -21.92
CA THR A 958 12.54 23.75 -22.28
C THR A 958 12.04 24.48 -21.04
N LYS A 959 11.40 23.79 -20.09
CA LYS A 959 10.93 24.39 -18.83
C LYS A 959 12.05 24.88 -17.92
N PHE A 960 13.14 24.12 -17.80
CA PHE A 960 14.32 24.58 -17.07
C PHE A 960 14.97 25.78 -17.75
N LEU A 961 15.07 25.77 -19.08
CA LEU A 961 15.61 26.90 -19.82
C LEU A 961 14.71 28.14 -19.70
N TYR A 962 13.38 27.97 -19.77
CA TYR A 962 12.39 29.03 -19.56
C TYR A 962 12.62 29.78 -18.24
N ARG A 963 12.79 29.03 -17.14
CA ARG A 963 13.10 29.60 -15.82
C ARG A 963 14.35 30.47 -15.82
N ARG A 964 15.35 30.11 -16.62
CA ARG A 964 16.63 30.81 -16.70
C ARG A 964 16.59 32.02 -17.63
N VAL A 965 15.98 31.90 -18.82
CA VAL A 965 15.92 33.00 -19.81
C VAL A 965 15.10 34.19 -19.33
N ARG A 966 14.25 34.04 -18.29
CA ARG A 966 13.60 35.16 -17.62
C ARG A 966 14.59 36.22 -17.11
N PHE A 967 15.85 35.85 -16.85
CA PHE A 967 16.92 36.81 -16.58
C PHE A 967 17.02 37.91 -17.66
N PHE A 968 16.82 37.58 -18.94
CA PHE A 968 16.90 38.53 -20.04
C PHE A 968 15.72 39.52 -20.08
N THR A 969 14.66 39.26 -19.30
CA THR A 969 13.56 40.22 -19.09
C THR A 969 13.78 41.12 -17.88
N SER A 970 14.86 40.88 -17.10
CA SER A 970 15.17 41.67 -15.90
C SER A 970 15.82 43.02 -16.24
N PHE A 971 15.70 43.96 -15.31
CA PHE A 971 16.39 45.25 -15.39
C PHE A 971 17.91 45.10 -15.40
N TYR A 972 18.44 44.12 -14.66
CA TYR A 972 19.88 43.87 -14.58
C TYR A 972 20.49 43.62 -15.96
N TYR A 973 19.84 42.78 -16.76
CA TYR A 973 20.29 42.52 -18.13
C TYR A 973 19.98 43.69 -19.06
N THR A 974 18.74 44.22 -19.00
CA THR A 974 18.27 45.29 -19.89
C THR A 974 19.10 46.56 -19.78
N LEU A 975 19.72 46.83 -18.63
CA LEU A 975 20.50 48.05 -18.38
C LEU A 975 22.01 47.75 -18.21
N ASN A 976 22.45 46.55 -18.60
CA ASN A 976 23.86 46.18 -18.55
C ASN A 976 24.68 46.90 -19.63
N GLU A 977 25.56 47.80 -19.21
CA GLU A 977 26.56 48.45 -20.07
C GLU A 977 27.98 47.94 -19.84
N LEU A 978 28.19 47.30 -18.69
CA LEU A 978 29.52 47.07 -18.13
C LEU A 978 30.11 45.74 -18.57
N ILE A 979 29.28 44.73 -18.78
CA ILE A 979 29.72 43.37 -19.09
C ILE A 979 29.53 43.11 -20.60
N PRO A 980 30.61 43.09 -21.40
CA PRO A 980 30.53 42.66 -22.80
C PRO A 980 30.08 41.20 -22.87
N ASN A 981 29.27 40.88 -23.86
CA ASN A 981 28.81 39.51 -24.16
C ASN A 981 28.07 38.81 -23.00
N LEU A 982 27.48 39.58 -22.07
CA LEU A 982 26.72 39.03 -20.94
C LEU A 982 25.63 38.06 -21.40
N GLY A 983 24.93 38.40 -22.49
CA GLY A 983 23.85 37.59 -23.04
C GLY A 983 24.34 36.22 -23.48
N SER A 984 25.36 36.19 -24.34
CA SER A 984 25.93 34.94 -24.85
C SER A 984 26.59 34.10 -23.76
N ILE A 985 27.31 34.72 -22.82
CA ILE A 985 27.96 34.00 -21.71
C ILE A 985 26.90 33.37 -20.79
N ALA A 986 25.89 34.14 -20.37
CA ALA A 986 24.82 33.65 -19.51
C ALA A 986 24.00 32.56 -20.21
N MET A 987 23.58 32.78 -21.46
CA MET A 987 22.79 31.82 -22.22
C MET A 987 23.52 30.48 -22.39
N THR A 988 24.82 30.51 -22.66
CA THR A 988 25.65 29.30 -22.76
C THR A 988 25.58 28.47 -21.47
N GLN A 989 25.73 29.12 -20.32
CA GLN A 989 25.65 28.43 -19.02
C GLN A 989 24.23 27.94 -18.71
N MET A 990 23.21 28.75 -18.99
CA MET A 990 21.80 28.38 -18.78
C MET A 990 21.40 27.14 -19.61
N ILE A 991 21.92 27.01 -20.84
CA ILE A 991 21.74 25.82 -21.67
C ILE A 991 22.39 24.59 -21.03
N GLN A 992 23.59 24.73 -20.46
CA GLN A 992 24.27 23.63 -19.75
C GLN A 992 23.54 23.25 -18.46
N GLU A 993 23.00 24.22 -17.73
CA GLU A 993 22.16 23.95 -16.56
C GLU A 993 20.87 23.22 -16.94
N ALA A 994 20.17 23.67 -17.98
CA ALA A 994 18.95 23.02 -18.45
C ALA A 994 19.20 21.57 -18.87
N LYS A 995 20.33 21.30 -19.53
CA LYS A 995 20.80 19.94 -19.82
C LYS A 995 20.99 19.13 -18.54
N SER A 996 21.78 19.66 -17.60
CA SER A 996 22.12 18.95 -16.35
C SER A 996 20.90 18.70 -15.46
N LEU A 997 19.96 19.65 -15.40
CA LEU A 997 18.69 19.52 -14.67
C LEU A 997 17.74 18.48 -15.30
N SER A 998 17.89 18.25 -16.61
CA SER A 998 17.11 17.25 -17.36
C SER A 998 17.71 15.85 -17.26
N GLU A 999 19.04 15.71 -17.16
CA GLU A 999 19.81 14.46 -17.03
C GLU A 999 20.45 14.35 -15.63
N ILE A 1000 19.65 14.05 -14.60
CA ILE A 1000 20.17 13.98 -13.23
C ILE A 1000 20.82 12.61 -12.97
N SER A 1001 22.15 12.60 -12.77
CA SER A 1001 22.87 11.45 -12.22
C SER A 1001 23.87 11.92 -11.15
N PHE A 1002 23.45 11.86 -9.88
CA PHE A 1002 24.35 12.14 -8.75
C PHE A 1002 25.34 10.99 -8.47
N HIS A 1003 25.29 9.91 -9.24
CA HIS A 1003 26.27 8.81 -9.20
C HIS A 1003 27.52 9.10 -10.02
N ASP A 1004 27.46 10.07 -10.94
CA ASP A 1004 28.62 10.49 -11.72
C ASP A 1004 29.42 11.53 -10.93
N ASP A 1005 30.66 11.21 -10.56
CA ASP A 1005 31.57 12.14 -9.91
C ASP A 1005 31.88 13.37 -10.79
N ASN A 1006 31.65 13.28 -12.11
CA ASN A 1006 31.81 14.38 -13.07
C ASN A 1006 30.53 15.22 -13.24
N TYR A 1007 29.51 15.03 -12.40
CA TYR A 1007 28.28 15.80 -12.49
C TYR A 1007 28.56 17.31 -12.32
N PRO A 1008 28.15 18.17 -13.28
CA PRO A 1008 28.53 19.58 -13.27
C PRO A 1008 27.87 20.33 -12.10
N ARG A 1009 28.72 20.93 -11.24
CA ARG A 1009 28.31 21.67 -10.04
C ARG A 1009 28.48 23.18 -10.22
N LEU A 1010 27.85 23.69 -11.29
CA LEU A 1010 27.90 25.11 -11.65
C LEU A 1010 26.51 25.60 -12.04
N TYR A 1011 25.93 26.47 -11.21
CA TYR A 1011 24.58 26.99 -11.44
C TYR A 1011 24.52 28.50 -11.19
N LEU A 1012 23.80 29.19 -12.06
CA LEU A 1012 23.42 30.58 -11.89
C LEU A 1012 22.24 30.65 -10.91
N VAL A 1013 22.40 31.47 -9.87
CA VAL A 1013 21.39 31.71 -8.84
C VAL A 1013 21.06 33.19 -8.84
N TYR A 1014 19.79 33.52 -8.62
CA TYR A 1014 19.32 34.89 -8.53
C TYR A 1014 19.06 35.23 -7.08
N ASP A 1015 19.50 36.40 -6.64
CA ASP A 1015 19.04 36.96 -5.38
C ASP A 1015 17.63 37.57 -5.53
N PRO A 1016 16.96 38.01 -4.44
CA PRO A 1016 15.65 38.65 -4.52
C PRO A 1016 15.61 39.90 -5.41
N ASP A 1017 16.75 40.55 -5.65
CA ASP A 1017 16.90 41.71 -6.52
C ASP A 1017 17.16 41.30 -7.99
N PHE A 1018 17.10 39.99 -8.31
CA PHE A 1018 17.42 39.41 -9.62
C PHE A 1018 18.86 39.65 -10.10
N SER A 1019 19.79 39.94 -9.19
CA SER A 1019 21.21 39.99 -9.51
C SER A 1019 21.73 38.58 -9.75
N LEU A 1020 22.61 38.44 -10.74
CA LEU A 1020 23.20 37.17 -11.12
C LEU A 1020 24.32 36.77 -10.15
N HIS A 1021 24.18 35.63 -9.50
CA HIS A 1021 25.18 35.00 -8.65
C HIS A 1021 25.55 33.61 -9.18
N LEU A 1022 26.66 33.08 -8.67
CA LEU A 1022 27.18 31.79 -9.07
C LEU A 1022 27.24 30.85 -7.87
N LEU A 1023 26.57 29.72 -7.97
CA LEU A 1023 26.75 28.57 -7.10
C LEU A 1023 27.77 27.64 -7.75
N HIS A 1024 28.93 27.47 -7.12
CA HIS A 1024 29.99 26.59 -7.58
C HIS A 1024 30.67 25.88 -6.41
N ASN A 1025 31.29 24.74 -6.71
CA ASN A 1025 32.09 23.97 -5.77
C ASN A 1025 33.59 24.28 -5.86
N ASN A 1026 34.08 24.47 -7.08
CA ASN A 1026 35.48 24.70 -7.37
C ASN A 1026 35.63 25.85 -8.37
N TRP A 1027 36.19 26.98 -7.93
CA TRP A 1027 36.40 28.14 -8.79
C TRP A 1027 37.31 27.81 -9.98
N ASP A 1028 38.27 26.90 -9.82
CA ASP A 1028 39.21 26.56 -10.89
C ASP A 1028 38.52 25.87 -12.08
N GLU A 1029 37.45 25.12 -11.82
CA GLU A 1029 36.61 24.44 -12.81
C GLU A 1029 35.59 25.36 -13.50
N VAL A 1030 35.40 26.59 -12.99
CA VAL A 1030 34.47 27.56 -13.61
C VAL A 1030 35.02 28.00 -14.98
N PRO A 1031 34.21 27.94 -16.06
CA PRO A 1031 34.63 28.38 -17.39
C PRO A 1031 35.11 29.83 -17.41
N VAL A 1032 36.15 30.12 -18.19
CA VAL A 1032 36.74 31.48 -18.30
C VAL A 1032 35.69 32.53 -18.64
N GLY A 1033 34.77 32.24 -19.58
CA GLY A 1033 33.69 33.16 -19.92
C GLY A 1033 32.83 33.54 -18.70
N ILE A 1034 32.52 32.57 -17.83
CA ILE A 1034 31.78 32.80 -16.59
C ILE A 1034 32.64 33.58 -15.59
N LYS A 1035 33.92 33.25 -15.44
CA LYS A 1035 34.87 34.02 -14.58
C LYS A 1035 34.92 35.50 -14.92
N THR A 1036 34.87 35.85 -16.22
CA THR A 1036 34.88 37.27 -16.64
C THR A 1036 33.68 38.07 -16.13
N LEU A 1037 32.51 37.44 -15.91
CA LEU A 1037 31.34 38.11 -15.32
C LEU A 1037 31.62 38.60 -13.88
N TRP A 1038 32.55 37.95 -13.17
CA TRP A 1038 32.98 38.32 -11.81
C TRP A 1038 34.40 38.91 -11.78
N LYS A 1039 34.92 39.44 -12.90
CA LYS A 1039 36.27 40.01 -13.02
C LYS A 1039 37.37 39.04 -12.56
N ASP A 1040 37.19 37.75 -12.85
CA ASP A 1040 38.08 36.65 -12.49
C ASP A 1040 38.27 36.44 -10.98
N ALA A 1041 37.44 37.08 -10.16
CA ALA A 1041 37.45 36.95 -8.71
C ALA A 1041 36.40 35.94 -8.24
N ASP A 1042 36.83 35.03 -7.38
CA ASP A 1042 36.00 34.02 -6.74
C ASP A 1042 34.92 34.69 -5.85
N PRO A 1043 33.61 34.49 -6.15
CA PRO A 1043 32.50 35.00 -5.35
C PRO A 1043 32.59 34.61 -3.88
N LEU A 1044 33.14 33.43 -3.55
CA LEU A 1044 33.34 32.97 -2.17
C LEU A 1044 34.24 33.89 -1.35
N LYS A 1045 35.13 34.63 -2.02
CA LYS A 1045 36.13 35.51 -1.39
C LYS A 1045 35.65 36.95 -1.28
N ARG A 1046 34.42 37.26 -1.70
CA ARG A 1046 33.87 38.61 -1.57
C ARG A 1046 33.58 38.95 -0.10
N PRO A 1047 33.76 40.23 0.31
CA PRO A 1047 33.46 40.68 1.67
C PRO A 1047 32.02 40.41 2.11
N ASP A 1048 31.09 40.35 1.14
CA ASP A 1048 29.66 40.13 1.40
C ASP A 1048 29.35 38.72 1.94
N PHE A 1049 30.27 37.77 1.76
CA PHE A 1049 30.20 36.40 2.29
C PHE A 1049 31.14 36.17 3.48
N LEU A 1050 31.84 37.21 3.98
CA LEU A 1050 32.71 37.08 5.15
C LEU A 1050 31.84 36.63 6.35
N ASN A 1051 32.13 35.44 6.89
CA ASN A 1051 31.40 34.78 7.98
C ASN A 1051 30.00 34.20 7.65
N LYS A 1052 29.62 34.08 6.37
CA LYS A 1052 28.37 33.40 5.97
C LYS A 1052 28.68 32.14 5.17
N ASN A 1053 27.91 31.07 5.38
CA ASN A 1053 28.00 29.87 4.56
C ASN A 1053 27.44 30.18 3.16
N HIS A 1054 28.30 30.14 2.14
CA HIS A 1054 27.91 30.46 0.76
C HIS A 1054 26.76 29.60 0.24
N PHE A 1055 26.80 28.28 0.46
CA PHE A 1055 25.73 27.36 0.05
C PHE A 1055 24.40 27.70 0.71
N LEU A 1056 24.43 28.02 2.01
CA LEU A 1056 23.24 28.42 2.75
C LEU A 1056 22.71 29.77 2.26
N LYS A 1057 23.59 30.69 1.87
CA LYS A 1057 23.22 32.00 1.30
C LYS A 1057 22.56 31.84 -0.08
N CYS A 1058 23.15 31.05 -0.97
CA CYS A 1058 22.54 30.72 -2.25
C CYS A 1058 21.20 30.01 -2.07
N LEU A 1059 21.10 29.06 -1.13
CA LEU A 1059 19.85 28.40 -0.80
C LEU A 1059 18.79 29.39 -0.30
N SER A 1060 19.17 30.32 0.57
CA SER A 1060 18.27 31.36 1.09
C SER A 1060 17.69 32.22 -0.03
N TRP A 1061 18.48 32.53 -1.05
CA TRP A 1061 18.01 33.23 -2.25
C TRP A 1061 17.05 32.39 -3.09
N LEU A 1062 17.39 31.12 -3.33
CA LEU A 1062 16.55 30.19 -4.09
C LEU A 1062 15.17 30.05 -3.46
N VAL A 1063 15.10 29.80 -2.15
CA VAL A 1063 13.82 29.65 -1.45
C VAL A 1063 13.17 30.98 -1.08
N ASN A 1064 13.79 32.12 -1.40
CA ASN A 1064 13.35 33.47 -1.03
C ASN A 1064 13.13 33.63 0.49
N THR A 1065 14.10 33.21 1.30
CA THR A 1065 14.09 33.28 2.76
C THR A 1065 15.29 34.07 3.26
N LYS A 1066 15.20 34.73 4.42
CA LYS A 1066 16.35 35.38 5.05
C LYS A 1066 17.41 34.37 5.46
N TYR A 1067 18.69 34.70 5.27
CA TYR A 1067 19.81 33.83 5.62
C TYR A 1067 19.75 33.37 7.08
N GLU A 1068 19.44 34.30 7.98
CA GLU A 1068 19.40 34.09 9.42
C GLU A 1068 18.30 33.07 9.80
N THR A 1069 17.16 33.11 9.11
CA THR A 1069 16.07 32.14 9.27
C THR A 1069 16.48 30.76 8.76
N CYS A 1070 17.15 30.67 7.61
CA CYS A 1070 17.68 29.39 7.11
C CYS A 1070 18.72 28.78 8.07
N GLU A 1071 19.59 29.61 8.64
CA GLU A 1071 20.61 29.19 9.61
C GLU A 1071 19.98 28.71 10.92
N GLN A 1072 18.96 29.39 11.42
CA GLN A 1072 18.19 28.95 12.59
C GLN A 1072 17.55 27.58 12.37
N ILE A 1073 16.88 27.38 11.24
CA ILE A 1073 16.23 26.10 10.90
C ILE A 1073 17.27 24.98 10.77
N MET A 1074 18.41 25.26 10.12
CA MET A 1074 19.53 24.33 9.99
C MET A 1074 20.05 23.89 11.37
N ASN A 1075 20.27 24.86 12.27
CA ASN A 1075 20.76 24.60 13.63
C ASN A 1075 19.72 23.84 14.49
N GLN A 1076 18.44 24.21 14.41
CA GLN A 1076 17.35 23.53 15.13
C GLN A 1076 17.19 22.07 14.70
N MET A 1077 17.27 21.82 13.40
CA MET A 1077 17.19 20.47 12.86
C MET A 1077 18.47 19.66 13.11
N LYS A 1078 19.58 20.30 13.50
CA LYS A 1078 20.94 19.74 13.47
C LYS A 1078 21.31 19.24 12.07
N PHE A 1079 20.84 19.94 11.04
CA PHE A 1079 21.05 19.56 9.65
C PHE A 1079 22.45 20.02 9.20
N ILE A 1080 23.28 19.10 8.72
CA ILE A 1080 24.59 19.43 8.18
C ILE A 1080 24.44 19.70 6.68
N LEU A 1081 24.43 20.98 6.29
CA LEU A 1081 24.36 21.37 4.87
C LEU A 1081 25.71 21.14 4.20
N THR A 1082 25.88 19.96 3.62
CA THR A 1082 26.98 19.66 2.70
C THR A 1082 26.69 20.24 1.32
N GLU A 1083 27.74 20.40 0.52
CA GLU A 1083 27.64 20.79 -0.88
C GLU A 1083 26.65 19.92 -1.67
N ASN A 1084 26.75 18.59 -1.54
CA ASN A 1084 25.84 17.64 -2.20
C ASN A 1084 24.38 17.88 -1.80
N PHE A 1085 24.11 18.19 -0.52
CA PHE A 1085 22.76 18.52 -0.10
C PHE A 1085 22.29 19.86 -0.65
N ALA A 1086 23.15 20.87 -0.77
CA ALA A 1086 22.80 22.15 -1.39
C ALA A 1086 22.38 21.97 -2.85
N TYR A 1087 23.13 21.20 -3.66
CA TYR A 1087 22.74 20.89 -5.03
C TYR A 1087 21.46 20.06 -5.09
N LYS A 1088 21.32 19.01 -4.27
CA LYS A 1088 20.06 18.24 -4.21
C LYS A 1088 18.85 19.12 -3.90
N LEU A 1089 18.98 20.07 -2.96
CA LEU A 1089 17.92 21.04 -2.64
C LEU A 1089 17.62 21.99 -3.80
N LEU A 1090 18.65 22.50 -4.50
CA LEU A 1090 18.47 23.27 -5.73
C LEU A 1090 17.66 22.47 -6.76
N HIS A 1091 18.02 21.21 -7.01
CA HIS A 1091 17.33 20.33 -7.94
C HIS A 1091 15.86 20.10 -7.58
N ILE A 1092 15.60 19.81 -6.30
CA ILE A 1092 14.25 19.65 -5.76
C ILE A 1092 13.46 20.95 -5.96
N HIS A 1093 14.08 22.09 -5.70
CA HIS A 1093 13.46 23.40 -5.84
C HIS A 1093 13.12 23.76 -7.28
N GLU A 1094 14.04 23.55 -8.22
CA GLU A 1094 13.80 23.83 -9.64
C GLU A 1094 12.74 22.92 -10.25
N ARG A 1095 12.70 21.63 -9.88
CA ARG A 1095 11.63 20.71 -10.30
C ARG A 1095 10.26 21.14 -9.77
N LYS A 1096 10.19 21.57 -8.50
CA LYS A 1096 8.97 22.14 -7.92
C LYS A 1096 8.49 23.36 -8.71
N LEU A 1097 9.39 24.29 -9.03
CA LEU A 1097 9.04 25.53 -9.72
C LEU A 1097 8.65 25.33 -11.20
N THR A 1098 9.12 24.27 -11.83
CA THR A 1098 8.76 23.90 -13.22
C THR A 1098 7.54 22.98 -13.29
N THR A 1099 6.94 22.63 -12.14
CA THR A 1099 5.85 21.64 -12.03
C THR A 1099 6.18 20.29 -12.66
N LEU A 1100 7.48 19.96 -12.75
CA LEU A 1100 7.95 18.68 -13.24
C LEU A 1100 7.91 17.64 -12.11
N PRO A 1101 7.59 16.36 -12.40
CA PRO A 1101 7.66 15.30 -11.41
C PRO A 1101 9.05 15.19 -10.78
N LEU A 1102 9.07 14.93 -9.46
CA LEU A 1102 10.27 14.66 -8.69
C LEU A 1102 10.20 13.22 -8.17
N ILE A 1103 11.09 12.38 -8.69
CA ILE A 1103 11.31 11.02 -8.21
C ILE A 1103 12.74 10.97 -7.68
N ILE A 1104 12.90 10.52 -6.44
CA ILE A 1104 14.21 10.39 -5.78
C ILE A 1104 14.42 8.92 -5.46
N GLU A 1105 15.35 8.30 -6.17
CA GLU A 1105 15.76 6.92 -5.94
C GLU A 1105 16.95 6.86 -4.97
N GLY A 1106 17.03 5.76 -4.21
CA GLY A 1106 18.19 5.40 -3.38
C GLY A 1106 17.80 4.57 -2.16
N ASP A 1107 18.78 4.10 -1.40
CA ASP A 1107 18.57 3.18 -0.29
C ASP A 1107 17.91 3.79 0.95
N THR A 1108 17.39 2.95 1.84
CA THR A 1108 16.98 3.36 3.19
C THR A 1108 18.19 3.87 3.97
N GLY A 1109 18.02 4.94 4.76
CA GLY A 1109 19.09 5.50 5.60
C GLY A 1109 19.91 6.64 4.97
N ILE A 1110 19.85 6.86 3.65
CA ILE A 1110 20.61 7.96 2.98
C ILE A 1110 20.06 9.38 3.22
N GLY A 1111 19.08 9.53 4.13
CA GLY A 1111 18.56 10.83 4.55
C GLY A 1111 17.56 11.51 3.60
N LYS A 1112 16.95 10.81 2.64
CA LYS A 1112 15.95 11.39 1.69
C LYS A 1112 14.81 12.14 2.41
N THR A 1113 14.15 11.45 3.36
CA THR A 1113 13.05 12.03 4.14
C THR A 1113 13.51 13.20 5.01
N TYR A 1114 14.72 13.11 5.56
CA TYR A 1114 15.29 14.17 6.40
C TYR A 1114 15.64 15.43 5.58
N LEU A 1115 16.17 15.26 4.36
CA LEU A 1115 16.39 16.33 3.39
C LEU A 1115 15.09 17.03 2.99
N LEU A 1116 14.04 16.25 2.67
CA LEU A 1116 12.73 16.80 2.31
C LEU A 1116 12.06 17.51 3.50
N LYS A 1117 12.24 17.00 4.73
CA LYS A 1117 11.76 17.65 5.94
C LYS A 1117 12.46 19.01 6.14
N PHE A 1118 13.78 19.05 6.03
CA PHE A 1118 14.54 20.31 6.07
C PHE A 1118 14.05 21.30 5.01
N TYR A 1119 13.90 20.86 3.75
CA TYR A 1119 13.39 21.69 2.66
C TYR A 1119 11.97 22.22 2.94
N SER A 1120 11.07 21.39 3.48
CA SER A 1120 9.71 21.82 3.83
C SER A 1120 9.68 22.90 4.90
N LEU A 1121 10.57 22.83 5.90
CA LEU A 1121 10.70 23.87 6.93
C LEU A 1121 11.20 25.18 6.34
N LEU A 1122 12.17 25.15 5.42
CA LEU A 1122 12.63 26.34 4.72
C LEU A 1122 11.50 27.01 3.94
N LEU A 1123 10.68 26.24 3.22
CA LEU A 1123 9.54 26.77 2.46
C LEU A 1123 8.46 27.35 3.38
N ASN A 1124 8.18 26.71 4.51
CA ASN A 1124 7.15 27.15 5.45
C ASN A 1124 7.58 28.37 6.26
N ALA A 1125 8.88 28.61 6.42
CA ALA A 1125 9.41 29.79 7.09
C ALA A 1125 8.94 31.09 6.45
N ASN A 1126 8.74 31.10 5.12
CA ASN A 1126 8.22 32.26 4.42
C ASN A 1126 6.72 32.49 4.65
N ILE A 1127 5.96 31.42 4.92
CA ILE A 1127 4.51 31.50 5.18
C ILE A 1127 4.25 31.99 6.61
N GLN A 1128 5.06 31.55 7.58
CA GLN A 1128 4.91 31.93 8.99
C GLN A 1128 5.35 33.38 9.27
N HIS A 1129 6.18 33.96 8.40
CA HIS A 1129 6.62 35.34 8.50
C HIS A 1129 5.81 36.27 7.59
N ASP A 1130 4.48 36.21 7.61
CA ASP A 1130 3.52 37.22 7.09
C ASP A 1130 3.93 37.95 5.77
N TYR A 1131 4.56 37.24 4.85
CA TYR A 1131 4.85 37.78 3.52
C TYR A 1131 3.65 37.49 2.63
N ASP A 1132 2.80 38.50 2.48
CA ASP A 1132 1.66 38.52 1.57
C ASP A 1132 2.08 38.02 0.19
N GLN A 1133 1.52 36.88 -0.26
CA GLN A 1133 1.85 36.27 -1.56
C GLN A 1133 1.49 37.17 -2.75
N ALA A 1134 0.66 38.20 -2.54
CA ALA A 1134 0.37 39.26 -3.51
C ALA A 1134 1.62 40.10 -3.86
N SER A 1135 2.70 40.01 -3.07
CA SER A 1135 3.87 40.88 -3.22
C SER A 1135 4.93 40.40 -4.22
N PHE A 1136 4.86 39.21 -4.84
CA PHE A 1136 5.94 38.82 -5.78
C PHE A 1136 5.99 39.72 -7.03
N ARG A 1137 4.83 40.14 -7.57
CA ARG A 1137 4.76 41.14 -8.66
C ARG A 1137 5.08 42.55 -8.15
N THR A 1138 4.65 42.88 -6.93
CA THR A 1138 4.84 44.21 -6.33
C THR A 1138 6.30 44.45 -5.92
N GLN A 1139 7.00 43.44 -5.41
CA GLN A 1139 8.41 43.47 -5.06
C GLN A 1139 9.28 43.56 -6.31
N ILE A 1140 8.97 42.87 -7.41
CA ILE A 1140 9.70 43.06 -8.68
C ILE A 1140 9.58 44.53 -9.14
N LEU A 1141 8.42 45.15 -9.02
CA LEU A 1141 8.20 46.57 -9.34
C LEU A 1141 8.89 47.52 -8.34
N GLU A 1142 8.80 47.27 -7.04
CA GLU A 1142 9.42 48.10 -5.99
C GLU A 1142 10.95 47.99 -5.98
N HIS A 1143 11.51 46.79 -6.15
CA HIS A 1143 12.96 46.57 -6.21
C HIS A 1143 13.56 47.06 -7.53
N ALA A 1144 12.85 46.94 -8.65
CA ALA A 1144 13.23 47.60 -9.90
C ALA A 1144 13.28 49.13 -9.76
N SER A 1145 12.32 49.69 -9.01
CA SER A 1145 12.27 51.12 -8.71
C SER A 1145 13.45 51.54 -7.84
N LEU A 1146 13.76 50.79 -6.78
CA LEU A 1146 14.89 51.06 -5.87
C LEU A 1146 16.25 50.88 -6.55
N TRP A 1147 16.42 49.88 -7.40
CA TRP A 1147 17.64 49.69 -8.18
C TRP A 1147 17.84 50.82 -9.21
N MET A 1148 16.77 51.23 -9.91
CA MET A 1148 16.79 52.44 -10.74
C MET A 1148 17.20 53.68 -9.92
N PHE A 1149 16.65 53.87 -8.73
CA PHE A 1149 17.03 54.98 -7.84
C PHE A 1149 18.45 54.86 -7.26
N GLY A 1150 19.00 53.67 -7.09
CA GLY A 1150 20.36 53.50 -6.58
C GLY A 1150 21.41 53.75 -7.66
N VAL A 1151 21.24 53.13 -8.83
CA VAL A 1151 22.28 53.07 -9.86
C VAL A 1151 22.15 54.21 -10.87
N ILE A 1152 20.93 54.48 -11.36
CA ILE A 1152 20.72 55.57 -12.32
C ILE A 1152 20.88 56.89 -11.59
N PHE A 1153 20.27 57.06 -10.42
CA PHE A 1153 20.41 58.30 -9.66
C PHE A 1153 21.87 58.52 -9.24
N ALA A 1154 22.61 57.55 -8.68
CA ALA A 1154 24.03 57.77 -8.36
C ALA A 1154 24.88 58.16 -9.58
N LYS A 1155 24.71 57.50 -10.73
CA LYS A 1155 25.46 57.80 -11.97
C LYS A 1155 25.04 59.14 -12.59
N PHE A 1156 23.75 59.50 -12.50
CA PHE A 1156 23.18 60.78 -12.94
C PHE A 1156 23.57 61.93 -11.99
N LEU A 1157 23.74 61.65 -10.70
CA LEU A 1157 24.25 62.56 -9.68
C LEU A 1157 25.75 62.83 -9.84
N GLU A 1158 26.52 61.82 -10.23
CA GLU A 1158 27.95 61.97 -10.56
C GLU A 1158 28.18 62.80 -11.83
N THR A 1159 27.24 62.76 -12.79
CA THR A 1159 27.38 63.47 -14.08
C THR A 1159 26.70 64.83 -14.15
N ASN A 1160 25.73 65.14 -13.28
CA ASN A 1160 24.97 66.40 -13.33
C ASN A 1160 24.66 66.97 -11.93
N SER A 1161 25.68 67.56 -11.29
CA SER A 1161 25.57 68.18 -9.97
C SER A 1161 24.60 69.39 -9.90
N SER A 1162 24.33 70.04 -11.03
CA SER A 1162 23.35 71.14 -11.14
C SER A 1162 21.90 70.65 -10.99
N LEU A 1163 21.59 69.49 -11.56
CA LEU A 1163 20.27 68.87 -11.54
C LEU A 1163 19.96 68.25 -10.17
N LEU A 1164 20.99 67.73 -9.46
CA LEU A 1164 20.88 67.35 -8.05
C LEU A 1164 20.45 68.52 -7.17
N ASN A 1165 21.04 69.70 -7.37
CA ASN A 1165 20.66 70.89 -6.62
C ASN A 1165 19.22 71.34 -6.94
N GLU A 1166 18.77 71.19 -8.19
CA GLU A 1166 17.40 71.52 -8.57
C GLU A 1166 16.37 70.51 -8.01
N VAL A 1167 16.69 69.21 -8.04
CA VAL A 1167 15.87 68.14 -7.45
C VAL A 1167 15.84 68.26 -5.93
N LEU A 1168 16.98 68.49 -5.27
CA LEU A 1168 17.03 68.76 -3.84
C LEU A 1168 16.26 70.04 -3.49
N GLN A 1169 16.34 71.11 -4.29
CA GLN A 1169 15.52 72.31 -4.06
C GLN A 1169 14.02 72.07 -4.24
N ARG A 1170 13.60 71.17 -5.14
CA ARG A 1170 12.19 70.80 -5.34
C ARG A 1170 11.66 69.83 -4.28
N ILE A 1171 12.51 68.97 -3.72
CA ILE A 1171 12.11 68.00 -2.69
C ILE A 1171 12.27 68.57 -1.27
N ARG A 1172 13.17 69.56 -1.06
CA ARG A 1172 13.38 70.25 0.23
C ARG A 1172 12.10 70.77 0.89
N PRO A 1173 11.10 71.35 0.17
CA PRO A 1173 9.84 71.74 0.80
C PRO A 1173 9.04 70.54 1.33
N LYS A 1174 9.09 69.40 0.64
CA LYS A 1174 8.37 68.17 1.02
C LYS A 1174 9.04 67.42 2.19
N LEU A 1175 10.38 67.45 2.25
CA LEU A 1175 11.16 66.91 3.38
C LEU A 1175 11.09 67.82 4.62
N MET A 1176 10.96 69.13 4.44
CA MET A 1176 10.78 70.07 5.55
C MET A 1176 9.33 70.10 6.06
N SER A 1177 8.34 69.71 5.25
CA SER A 1177 6.95 69.51 5.71
C SER A 1177 6.72 68.20 6.46
N SER A 1178 7.69 67.28 6.47
CA SER A 1178 7.59 65.99 7.20
C SER A 1178 8.28 66.00 8.57
N HIS A 1179 8.60 67.19 9.12
CA HIS A 1179 9.13 67.33 10.48
C HIS A 1179 8.09 67.81 11.53
N GLU A 1180 6.79 67.74 11.21
CA GLU A 1180 5.69 67.95 12.17
C GLU A 1180 4.75 66.73 12.33
N VAL A 1181 5.24 65.50 12.13
CA VAL A 1181 4.53 64.25 12.52
C VAL A 1181 5.45 63.33 13.28
#